data_AF-A0A8T0XSP3-F1
#
_entry.id   AF-A0A8T0XSP3-F1
#
_cell.length_a   1.000
_cell.length_b   1.000
_cell.length_c   1.000
_cell.angle_alpha   90.00
_cell.angle_beta   90.00
_cell.angle_gamma   90.00
#
_symmetry.space_group_name_H-M   'P 1'
#
loop_
_entity.id
_entity.type
_entity.pdbx_description
1 polymer ?
#
loop_
_entity_poly.entity_id
_entity_poly.type
_entity_poly.pdbx_seq_one_letter_code
_entity_poly.pdbx_strand_id
1 'polypeptide(L)'
;MDPRQLSPQEWEQLLDDFSSSSSSSSSSPSRRHRWLHLPLLDLAVSSLPRRDLPSHLKPLLLSLIDDHLLPPSPRSLPLLLTSFLSFPPDHPLRDHLLVTVVSAFASALAAPLSKDHHAPPLAALVDALLAAASRPNHAPDRALACDALRALDAALPGLLAQALGHLYALAAAERSPAAQSYLLLLASAARHAVRLGSLAATTSILAVAGPPTPFSVPAHLLSPPAASISMPPPSEVNVRDIRKVLALLMDRPQVLTPAAATEMTAILAEIASAVLKWAPAIAAHIKVHFGGMLYSSNPMLLHSLLTLFLQFPDAFGAEDERTMARRLALVAREAHRPLAARLLALHWLLGSTMFRNLVPGLARWFYPNLFDPLALKAKKLDCLAYVAAQLDGRKVAGGTASEQATGLLDDGLVCVSAFRWLPAWSIETVVAFRALHRVLIIAAPHSTEDTRCSGAGELLNSTIFHHLQAILVDMASEHRGLVPVIAEFTNRLLACNSHQWAGEQLLRTLDERLLPRLEPGYQLASYYPLFEEIAQNEMVPQLRLIELLTKQMVSLTKKHGPDTELKSWSQGSKVVGICRVMLKHHHSSHIFLPLSHLLVLTIESFPDLEVRDHARICLRMLSCIPGKKLRHLMGVGEQPSGVTPSHPGSLFDIPSPGPAQDLTSMTNLVSYIHLERIVPLVVKQSWALTLPNFSVHRRPSGHILSIQDVSSSPSEQEKPTGPTIERIEYTQETLRVMDSKGAETLKILRRYFACIPDYLHSSGLKIRIPCTFRFDSEPFNHAWRSDSPVSGSDEADELPALYAVMITFSSSAQFGKIPSCHVPFILGEPPGSGMDIVPINNQNREESSYCASVVIELEPREPSPGLIDISIAANTENCQVLSGSLKPVTVGIEDMFMMASVPPDTPKEDVAVYYQDLFHALWEACDSSSNTGRETFPLSGGKGSAAINGTRSVKLMEVTPKVLIGAVERYLASFVVSVAGDSLVTILRGNGIIKNIVWEESVSDASVGVDALVPYSPDSNLQLQLIDDDNIGIGSERYGHESKRDMGVMRFMIFLPPRYHLLFLMEVGCASTLVRIRTDHWPCLAYVDEYLEALIS
;
A
#
# COMPACT_ATOMS: atom_id res chain seq x y z
N MET A 1 36.95 45.39 -3.81
CA MET A 1 36.02 44.91 -2.78
C MET A 1 36.31 43.43 -2.63
N ASP A 2 37.02 43.02 -1.59
CA ASP A 2 37.31 41.61 -1.36
C ASP A 2 36.00 40.85 -1.21
N PRO A 3 35.81 39.70 -1.89
CA PRO A 3 34.58 38.95 -1.76
C PRO A 3 34.47 38.46 -0.31
N ARG A 4 33.37 38.82 0.35
CA ARG A 4 33.05 38.42 1.73
C ARG A 4 33.11 36.89 1.83
N GLN A 5 34.15 36.36 2.47
CA GLN A 5 34.35 34.92 2.62
C GLN A 5 33.44 34.38 3.71
N LEU A 6 32.73 33.30 3.42
CA LEU A 6 31.92 32.59 4.42
C LEU A 6 32.80 31.69 5.29
N SER A 7 32.54 31.70 6.59
CA SER A 7 33.15 30.80 7.56
C SER A 7 32.58 29.36 7.42
N PRO A 8 33.28 28.33 7.93
CA PRO A 8 32.78 26.96 7.89
C PRO A 8 31.39 26.79 8.52
N GLN A 9 31.11 27.50 9.62
CA GLN A 9 29.82 27.48 10.31
C GLN A 9 28.69 28.11 9.46
N GLU A 10 29.00 29.18 8.72
CA GLU A 10 28.03 29.79 7.79
C GLU A 10 27.74 28.87 6.60
N TRP A 11 28.72 28.07 6.15
CA TRP A 11 28.50 27.05 5.11
C TRP A 11 27.61 25.90 5.59
N GLU A 12 27.80 25.41 6.82
CA GLU A 12 26.94 24.38 7.43
C GLU A 12 25.50 24.87 7.53
N GLN A 13 25.29 26.09 8.04
CA GLN A 13 23.96 26.69 8.15
C GLN A 13 23.27 26.88 6.78
N LEU A 14 24.04 27.25 5.76
CA LEU A 14 23.52 27.38 4.40
C LEU A 14 23.09 26.03 3.83
N LEU A 15 23.89 24.97 4.01
CA LEU A 15 23.59 23.63 3.50
C LEU A 15 22.33 23.03 4.16
N ASP A 16 22.11 23.26 5.46
CA ASP A 16 20.90 22.87 6.18
C ASP A 16 19.63 23.60 5.67
N ASP A 17 19.78 24.89 5.36
CA ASP A 17 18.69 25.70 4.81
C ASP A 17 18.28 25.25 3.38
N PHE A 18 19.22 24.72 2.58
CA PHE A 18 18.92 24.20 1.23
C PHE A 18 18.35 22.77 1.23
N SER A 19 18.84 21.88 2.11
CA SER A 19 18.41 20.46 2.20
C SER A 19 17.02 20.27 2.81
N SER A 20 16.56 21.17 3.67
CA SER A 20 15.25 21.06 4.35
C SER A 20 14.01 21.29 3.46
N SER A 21 14.19 21.74 2.22
CA SER A 21 13.09 22.12 1.31
C SER A 21 12.76 21.09 0.22
N SER A 22 13.52 20.00 0.06
CA SER A 22 13.25 18.97 -0.96
C SER A 22 12.18 17.94 -0.55
N SER A 23 11.85 17.82 0.75
CA SER A 23 10.91 16.83 1.28
C SER A 23 9.49 17.36 1.58
N SER A 24 9.21 18.64 1.33
CA SER A 24 7.92 19.26 1.64
C SER A 24 7.36 19.98 0.41
N SER A 25 6.47 19.31 -0.32
CA SER A 25 5.56 19.98 -1.24
C SER A 25 4.65 20.90 -0.41
N SER A 26 4.77 22.20 -0.66
CA SER A 26 4.03 23.34 -0.08
C SER A 26 4.69 24.06 1.12
N SER A 27 5.06 25.33 0.86
CA SER A 27 5.00 26.47 1.80
C SER A 27 6.17 26.81 2.76
N SER A 28 7.44 26.90 2.32
CA SER A 28 8.37 27.86 2.98
C SER A 28 9.54 28.38 2.10
N PRO A 29 9.31 29.36 1.21
CA PRO A 29 10.39 30.05 0.49
C PRO A 29 11.30 30.92 1.40
N SER A 30 10.93 31.16 2.66
CA SER A 30 11.48 32.23 3.52
C SER A 30 12.94 32.09 3.94
N ARG A 31 13.49 30.88 4.09
CA ARG A 31 14.87 30.68 4.61
C ARG A 31 15.94 30.85 3.52
N ARG A 32 15.66 30.38 2.29
CA ARG A 32 16.56 30.51 1.13
C ARG A 32 16.81 31.98 0.75
N HIS A 33 15.79 32.83 0.86
CA HIS A 33 15.90 34.26 0.56
C HIS A 33 16.99 34.98 1.37
N ARG A 34 17.37 34.47 2.55
CA ARG A 34 18.47 35.00 3.34
C ARG A 34 19.82 34.91 2.62
N TRP A 35 20.03 33.96 1.72
CA TRP A 35 21.32 33.69 1.09
C TRP A 35 21.38 34.13 -0.38
N LEU A 36 20.24 34.32 -1.03
CA LEU A 36 20.14 34.66 -2.47
C LEU A 36 20.75 36.02 -2.87
N HIS A 37 21.03 36.91 -1.91
CA HIS A 37 21.69 38.19 -2.16
C HIS A 37 23.21 38.07 -2.31
N LEU A 38 23.79 36.90 -1.99
CA LEU A 38 25.21 36.61 -2.13
C LEU A 38 25.49 35.90 -3.47
N PRO A 39 26.67 36.09 -4.08
CA PRO A 39 27.09 35.32 -5.25
C PRO A 39 27.52 33.90 -4.82
N LEU A 40 26.53 33.09 -4.43
CA LEU A 40 26.75 31.77 -3.81
C LEU A 40 27.60 30.83 -4.66
N LEU A 41 27.43 30.85 -5.98
CA LEU A 41 28.23 30.05 -6.90
C LEU A 41 29.71 30.48 -6.88
N ASP A 42 30.00 31.78 -7.00
CA ASP A 42 31.39 32.29 -7.00
C ASP A 42 32.07 32.06 -5.63
N LEU A 43 31.31 32.18 -4.54
CA LEU A 43 31.77 31.90 -3.17
C LEU A 43 32.04 30.41 -2.95
N ALA A 44 31.15 29.53 -3.41
CA ALA A 44 31.32 28.09 -3.29
C ALA A 44 32.54 27.64 -4.10
N VAL A 45 32.66 28.08 -5.34
CA VAL A 45 33.75 27.72 -6.26
C VAL A 45 35.10 28.20 -5.76
N SER A 46 35.20 29.43 -5.27
CA SER A 46 36.45 29.96 -4.68
C SER A 46 36.81 29.30 -3.35
N SER A 47 35.86 28.66 -2.65
CA SER A 47 36.10 27.98 -1.38
C SER A 47 36.60 26.53 -1.53
N LEU A 48 36.27 25.85 -2.63
CA LEU A 48 36.67 24.46 -2.90
C LEU A 48 38.20 24.21 -2.85
N PRO A 49 39.05 25.03 -3.51
CA PRO A 49 40.51 24.80 -3.51
C PRO A 49 41.18 25.22 -2.20
N ARG A 50 40.46 25.86 -1.25
CA ARG A 50 41.05 26.30 0.01
C ARG A 50 41.43 25.11 0.89
N ARG A 51 42.57 25.26 1.58
CA ARG A 51 43.05 24.28 2.57
C ARG A 51 42.36 24.42 3.92
N ASP A 52 41.83 25.61 4.22
CA ASP A 52 41.20 25.94 5.51
C ASP A 52 39.79 25.33 5.69
N LEU A 53 39.16 24.89 4.59
CA LEU A 53 37.80 24.35 4.63
C LEU A 53 37.81 22.86 5.04
N PRO A 54 37.00 22.45 6.03
CA PRO A 54 36.86 21.05 6.44
C PRO A 54 36.58 20.10 5.26
N SER A 55 37.21 18.93 5.26
CA SER A 55 37.11 17.95 4.17
C SER A 55 35.70 17.41 3.95
N HIS A 56 34.86 17.36 4.99
CA HIS A 56 33.47 16.89 4.91
C HIS A 56 32.52 17.91 4.26
N LEU A 57 32.87 19.20 4.24
CA LEU A 57 32.05 20.25 3.60
C LEU A 57 32.25 20.31 2.09
N LYS A 58 33.45 19.98 1.60
CA LYS A 58 33.77 20.00 0.15
C LYS A 58 32.80 19.18 -0.72
N PRO A 59 32.43 17.92 -0.40
CA PRO A 59 31.43 17.18 -1.19
C PRO A 59 30.02 17.77 -1.07
N LEU A 60 29.64 18.31 0.08
CA LEU A 60 28.34 18.95 0.29
C LEU A 60 28.20 20.27 -0.50
N LEU A 61 29.31 21.00 -0.64
CA LEU A 61 29.36 22.18 -1.50
C LEU A 61 29.26 21.83 -2.99
N LEU A 62 29.87 20.71 -3.41
CA LEU A 62 29.71 20.22 -4.78
C LEU A 62 28.27 19.78 -5.07
N SER A 63 27.61 19.06 -4.16
CA SER A 63 26.19 18.72 -4.32
C SER A 63 25.29 19.95 -4.34
N LEU A 64 25.58 20.96 -3.51
CA LEU A 64 24.88 22.24 -3.54
C LEU A 64 25.01 22.95 -4.90
N ILE A 65 26.22 22.92 -5.48
CA ILE A 65 26.45 23.51 -6.81
C ILE A 65 25.62 22.78 -7.86
N ASP A 66 25.69 21.45 -7.89
CA ASP A 66 25.01 20.61 -8.88
C ASP A 66 23.48 20.69 -8.78
N ASP A 67 22.91 20.65 -7.57
CA ASP A 67 21.45 20.58 -7.36
C ASP A 67 20.76 21.95 -7.44
N HIS A 68 21.45 23.04 -7.12
CA HIS A 68 20.80 24.33 -6.86
C HIS A 68 21.44 25.57 -7.51
N LEU A 69 22.69 25.50 -7.98
CA LEU A 69 23.41 26.67 -8.50
C LEU A 69 23.75 26.58 -10.00
N LEU A 70 23.43 25.46 -10.66
CA LEU A 70 23.45 25.33 -12.13
C LEU A 70 22.03 25.62 -12.70
N PRO A 71 21.90 26.32 -13.84
CA PRO A 71 22.96 26.73 -14.76
C PRO A 71 23.70 27.98 -14.29
N PRO A 72 25.03 28.04 -14.51
CA PRO A 72 25.88 29.10 -13.99
C PRO A 72 25.79 30.36 -14.85
N SER A 73 26.09 31.53 -14.25
CA SER A 73 26.25 32.74 -15.05
C SER A 73 27.51 32.62 -15.94
N PRO A 74 27.49 33.16 -17.17
CA PRO A 74 28.64 33.06 -18.10
C PRO A 74 29.95 33.63 -17.53
N ARG A 75 29.86 34.51 -16.52
CA ARG A 75 31.00 35.12 -15.81
C ARG A 75 31.68 34.18 -14.80
N SER A 76 31.00 33.12 -14.36
CA SER A 76 31.50 32.18 -13.35
C SER A 76 32.26 30.98 -13.95
N LEU A 77 32.18 30.77 -15.27
CA LEU A 77 32.88 29.68 -15.98
C LEU A 77 34.42 29.74 -15.84
N PRO A 78 35.09 30.91 -15.94
CA PRO A 78 36.54 31.00 -15.72
C PRO A 78 36.94 30.68 -14.26
N LEU A 79 36.11 31.03 -13.28
CA LEU A 79 36.36 30.71 -11.87
C LEU A 79 36.25 29.20 -11.61
N LEU A 80 35.27 28.55 -12.24
CA LEU A 80 35.11 27.10 -12.20
C LEU A 80 36.31 26.38 -12.82
N LEU A 81 36.76 26.84 -13.98
CA LEU A 81 37.95 26.29 -14.65
C LEU A 81 39.22 26.47 -13.82
N THR A 82 39.46 27.67 -13.29
CA THR A 82 40.64 27.94 -12.45
C THR A 82 40.63 27.10 -11.18
N SER A 83 39.46 26.89 -10.58
CA SER A 83 39.31 26.02 -9.40
C SER A 83 39.67 24.57 -9.73
N PHE A 84 39.20 24.04 -10.87
CA PHE A 84 39.58 22.71 -11.35
C PHE A 84 41.08 22.58 -11.63
N LEU A 85 41.68 23.54 -12.32
CA LEU A 85 43.12 23.52 -12.64
C LEU A 85 44.01 23.66 -11.39
N SER A 86 43.51 24.35 -10.35
CA SER A 86 44.23 24.51 -9.07
C SER A 86 44.13 23.28 -8.15
N PHE A 87 43.22 22.34 -8.45
CA PHE A 87 42.97 21.18 -7.60
C PHE A 87 44.05 20.10 -7.77
N PRO A 88 44.56 19.48 -6.69
CA PRO A 88 45.59 18.44 -6.80
C PRO A 88 45.12 17.26 -7.64
N PRO A 89 45.98 16.69 -8.51
CA PRO A 89 45.56 15.66 -9.45
C PRO A 89 45.06 14.38 -8.79
N ASP A 90 45.57 14.04 -7.60
CA ASP A 90 45.27 12.80 -6.88
C ASP A 90 44.10 12.93 -5.88
N HIS A 91 43.39 14.07 -5.84
CA HIS A 91 42.32 14.26 -4.86
C HIS A 91 41.03 13.55 -5.31
N PRO A 92 40.35 12.77 -4.45
CA PRO A 92 39.15 11.98 -4.81
C PRO A 92 37.92 12.80 -5.24
N LEU A 93 37.95 14.13 -5.08
CA LEU A 93 36.85 15.03 -5.45
C LEU A 93 37.07 15.69 -6.81
N ARG A 94 38.26 15.50 -7.40
CA ARG A 94 38.63 16.10 -8.69
C ARG A 94 37.73 15.58 -9.81
N ASP A 95 37.37 14.30 -9.77
CA ASP A 95 36.47 13.69 -10.75
C ASP A 95 35.07 14.30 -10.68
N HIS A 96 34.52 14.47 -9.47
CA HIS A 96 33.22 15.10 -9.25
C HIS A 96 33.25 16.57 -9.69
N LEU A 97 34.30 17.31 -9.32
CA LEU A 97 34.51 18.69 -9.77
C LEU A 97 34.61 18.79 -11.29
N LEU A 98 35.27 17.84 -11.96
CA LEU A 98 35.34 17.82 -13.41
C LEU A 98 33.94 17.65 -14.03
N VAL A 99 33.12 16.75 -13.49
CA VAL A 99 31.72 16.56 -13.94
C VAL A 99 30.91 17.85 -13.74
N THR A 100 31.03 18.51 -12.60
CA THR A 100 30.37 19.80 -12.32
C THR A 100 30.82 20.88 -13.30
N VAL A 101 32.13 21.02 -13.55
CA VAL A 101 32.68 22.01 -14.51
C VAL A 101 32.19 21.71 -15.92
N VAL A 102 32.20 20.46 -16.36
CA VAL A 102 31.73 20.09 -17.70
C VAL A 102 30.23 20.36 -17.84
N SER A 103 29.42 20.03 -16.83
CA SER A 103 27.97 20.27 -16.82
C SER A 103 27.65 21.77 -16.80
N ALA A 104 28.43 22.57 -16.08
CA ALA A 104 28.39 24.02 -16.08
C ALA A 104 28.66 24.61 -17.47
N PHE A 105 29.73 24.16 -18.14
CA PHE A 105 30.04 24.61 -19.49
C PHE A 105 29.00 24.13 -20.52
N ALA A 106 28.55 22.89 -20.42
CA ALA A 106 27.54 22.31 -21.32
C ALA A 106 26.17 23.01 -21.21
N SER A 107 25.79 23.46 -20.01
CA SER A 107 24.51 24.17 -19.79
C SER A 107 24.57 25.67 -20.11
N ALA A 108 25.73 26.32 -19.90
CA ALA A 108 25.87 27.77 -20.09
C ALA A 108 26.22 28.18 -21.52
N LEU A 109 26.78 27.27 -22.34
CA LEU A 109 27.23 27.58 -23.69
C LEU A 109 26.17 27.15 -24.72
N ALA A 110 25.82 28.08 -25.62
CA ALA A 110 25.03 27.81 -26.81
C ALA A 110 25.70 28.48 -28.02
N ALA A 111 25.61 27.87 -29.19
CA ALA A 111 26.12 28.48 -30.42
C ALA A 111 25.18 29.62 -30.89
N PRO A 112 25.70 30.77 -31.39
CA PRO A 112 27.12 31.10 -31.60
C PRO A 112 27.83 31.60 -30.32
N LEU A 113 29.09 31.21 -30.15
CA LEU A 113 29.94 31.57 -29.02
C LEU A 113 30.54 32.97 -29.17
N SER A 114 30.60 33.72 -28.06
CA SER A 114 31.36 34.99 -28.00
C SER A 114 32.87 34.73 -28.09
N LYS A 115 33.52 35.36 -29.09
CA LYS A 115 34.97 35.24 -29.34
C LYS A 115 35.83 35.67 -28.15
N ASP A 116 35.40 36.68 -27.41
CA ASP A 116 36.22 37.29 -26.36
C ASP A 116 35.95 36.70 -24.96
N HIS A 117 34.72 36.24 -24.70
CA HIS A 117 34.29 35.84 -23.35
C HIS A 117 34.12 34.33 -23.18
N HIS A 118 33.72 33.60 -24.23
CA HIS A 118 33.36 32.18 -24.14
C HIS A 118 34.39 31.25 -24.78
N ALA A 119 34.98 31.66 -25.90
CA ALA A 119 35.93 30.83 -26.63
C ALA A 119 37.24 30.56 -25.85
N PRO A 120 37.86 31.54 -25.15
CA PRO A 120 39.11 31.29 -24.42
C PRO A 120 39.00 30.30 -23.24
N PRO A 121 38.03 30.41 -22.31
CA PRO A 121 37.91 29.44 -21.21
C PRO A 121 37.49 28.05 -21.72
N LEU A 122 36.67 27.98 -22.78
CA LEU A 122 36.32 26.71 -23.41
C LEU A 122 37.56 26.04 -24.03
N ALA A 123 38.38 26.80 -24.76
CA ALA A 123 39.61 26.29 -25.35
C ALA A 123 40.59 25.75 -24.29
N ALA A 124 40.77 26.50 -23.19
CA ALA A 124 41.62 26.08 -22.08
C ALA A 124 41.12 24.80 -21.37
N LEU A 125 39.79 24.63 -21.22
CA LEU A 125 39.19 23.40 -20.70
C LEU A 125 39.43 22.21 -21.64
N VAL A 126 39.17 22.40 -22.94
CA VAL A 126 39.38 21.37 -23.96
C VAL A 126 40.86 20.99 -24.07
N ASP A 127 41.79 21.95 -23.98
CA ASP A 127 43.23 21.70 -23.94
C ASP A 127 43.64 20.84 -22.75
N ALA A 128 43.15 21.14 -21.56
CA ALA A 128 43.43 20.35 -20.36
C ALA A 128 42.91 18.91 -20.50
N LEU A 129 41.72 18.74 -21.07
CA LEU A 129 41.10 17.44 -21.31
C LEU A 129 41.80 16.64 -22.41
N LEU A 130 42.18 17.28 -23.53
CA LEU A 130 42.96 16.64 -24.60
C LEU A 130 44.36 16.26 -24.11
N ALA A 131 45.00 17.09 -23.28
CA ALA A 131 46.27 16.75 -22.65
C ALA A 131 46.13 15.52 -21.73
N ALA A 132 45.05 15.41 -20.95
CA ALA A 132 44.76 14.23 -20.15
C ALA A 132 44.51 12.98 -21.01
N ALA A 133 43.75 13.11 -22.11
CA ALA A 133 43.43 12.03 -23.04
C ALA A 133 44.61 11.62 -23.95
N SER A 134 45.63 12.47 -24.14
CA SER A 134 46.76 12.23 -25.04
C SER A 134 47.81 11.22 -24.53
N ARG A 135 47.66 10.70 -23.30
CA ARG A 135 48.57 9.72 -22.68
C ARG A 135 47.92 8.32 -22.62
N PRO A 136 47.77 7.62 -23.76
CA PRO A 136 47.14 6.30 -23.80
C PRO A 136 47.90 5.32 -22.90
N ASN A 137 47.17 4.43 -22.24
CA ASN A 137 47.67 3.39 -21.32
C ASN A 137 48.37 3.84 -20.01
N HIS A 138 48.63 5.14 -19.76
CA HIS A 138 49.48 5.60 -18.63
C HIS A 138 48.81 6.45 -17.54
N ALA A 139 47.66 7.11 -17.79
CA ALA A 139 47.01 8.02 -16.83
C ALA A 139 45.62 7.53 -16.33
N PRO A 140 45.30 7.57 -15.02
CA PRO A 140 44.03 7.04 -14.48
C PRO A 140 42.79 7.81 -14.96
N ASP A 141 42.86 9.13 -15.07
CA ASP A 141 41.70 10.02 -15.35
C ASP A 141 41.26 10.07 -16.83
N ARG A 142 41.89 9.27 -17.70
CA ARG A 142 41.73 9.39 -19.17
C ARG A 142 40.32 9.06 -19.67
N ALA A 143 39.66 8.07 -19.05
CA ALA A 143 38.29 7.69 -19.42
C ALA A 143 37.31 8.83 -19.12
N LEU A 144 37.43 9.43 -17.92
CA LEU A 144 36.63 10.57 -17.51
C LEU A 144 36.88 11.81 -18.38
N ALA A 145 38.13 12.04 -18.77
CA ALA A 145 38.46 13.11 -19.72
C ALA A 145 37.80 12.91 -21.10
N CYS A 146 37.75 11.67 -21.60
CA CYS A 146 37.04 11.35 -22.84
C CYS A 146 35.53 11.54 -22.71
N ASP A 147 34.93 11.13 -21.60
CA ASP A 147 33.50 11.33 -21.34
C ASP A 147 33.15 12.82 -21.17
N ALA A 148 34.03 13.60 -20.53
CA ALA A 148 33.93 15.06 -20.43
C ALA A 148 33.97 15.73 -21.81
N LEU A 149 34.92 15.36 -22.67
CA LEU A 149 35.01 15.86 -24.05
C LEU A 149 33.76 15.50 -24.86
N ARG A 150 33.22 14.29 -24.68
CA ARG A 150 31.99 13.83 -25.33
C ARG A 150 30.77 14.65 -24.89
N ALA A 151 30.65 14.95 -23.60
CA ALA A 151 29.58 15.80 -23.08
C ALA A 151 29.64 17.23 -23.64
N LEU A 152 30.84 17.82 -23.74
CA LEU A 152 31.03 19.13 -24.36
C LEU A 152 30.68 19.13 -25.86
N ASP A 153 31.08 18.09 -26.60
CA ASP A 153 30.77 17.94 -28.02
C ASP A 153 29.27 17.64 -28.26
N ALA A 154 28.56 17.04 -27.30
CA ALA A 154 27.11 16.89 -27.35
C ALA A 154 26.37 18.23 -27.13
N ALA A 155 26.88 19.08 -26.24
CA ALA A 155 26.34 20.43 -25.99
C ALA A 155 26.67 21.41 -27.13
N LEU A 156 27.85 21.28 -27.74
CA LEU A 156 28.32 22.07 -28.87
C LEU A 156 28.67 21.15 -30.05
N PRO A 157 27.68 20.70 -30.84
CA PRO A 157 27.90 19.74 -31.93
C PRO A 157 28.98 20.22 -32.91
N GLY A 158 30.06 19.45 -33.03
CA GLY A 158 31.17 19.75 -33.96
C GLY A 158 32.38 20.41 -33.33
N LEU A 159 32.39 20.62 -32.00
CA LEU A 159 33.54 21.11 -31.26
C LEU A 159 34.81 20.31 -31.58
N LEU A 160 34.69 18.97 -31.66
CA LEU A 160 35.83 18.07 -31.89
C LEU A 160 36.00 17.66 -33.36
N ALA A 161 35.25 18.24 -34.30
CA ALA A 161 35.29 17.84 -35.70
C ALA A 161 36.70 17.97 -36.33
N GLN A 162 37.49 18.97 -35.92
CA GLN A 162 38.86 19.19 -36.40
C GLN A 162 39.90 18.27 -35.73
N ALA A 163 39.57 17.68 -34.58
CA ALA A 163 40.44 16.77 -33.84
C ALA A 163 40.22 15.28 -34.19
N LEU A 164 39.35 14.98 -35.16
CA LEU A 164 38.93 13.61 -35.47
C LEU A 164 40.12 12.69 -35.84
N GLY A 165 41.10 13.20 -36.58
CA GLY A 165 42.33 12.46 -36.92
C GLY A 165 43.14 12.06 -35.68
N HIS A 166 43.33 12.97 -34.72
CA HIS A 166 44.01 12.68 -33.46
C HIS A 166 43.22 11.70 -32.59
N LEU A 167 41.90 11.86 -32.51
CA LEU A 167 41.02 10.95 -31.75
C LEU A 167 41.03 9.53 -32.34
N TYR A 168 41.07 9.39 -33.67
CA TYR A 168 41.21 8.10 -34.34
C TYR A 168 42.52 7.41 -33.95
N ALA A 169 43.64 8.14 -33.97
CA ALA A 169 44.94 7.59 -33.59
C ALA A 169 44.98 7.16 -32.11
N LEU A 170 44.39 7.96 -31.21
CA LEU A 170 44.29 7.63 -29.77
C LEU A 170 43.42 6.40 -29.53
N ALA A 171 42.24 6.32 -30.15
CA ALA A 171 41.35 5.16 -30.04
C ALA A 171 41.99 3.88 -30.60
N ALA A 172 42.77 3.97 -31.68
CA ALA A 172 43.49 2.83 -32.24
C ALA A 172 44.65 2.34 -31.35
N ALA A 173 45.34 3.28 -30.69
CA ALA A 173 46.48 2.99 -29.81
C ALA A 173 46.08 2.47 -28.43
N GLU A 174 44.87 2.77 -27.96
CA GLU A 174 44.41 2.38 -26.62
C GLU A 174 44.15 0.85 -26.54
N ARG A 175 44.73 0.23 -25.51
CA ARG A 175 44.62 -1.22 -25.23
C ARG A 175 44.02 -1.51 -23.85
N SER A 176 43.70 -0.48 -23.08
CA SER A 176 43.23 -0.57 -21.69
C SER A 176 41.69 -0.58 -21.57
N PRO A 177 41.10 -0.79 -20.37
CA PRO A 177 39.65 -0.72 -20.18
C PRO A 177 39.04 0.66 -20.49
N ALA A 178 39.86 1.73 -20.58
CA ALA A 178 39.40 3.05 -21.03
C ALA A 178 39.03 3.09 -22.52
N ALA A 179 39.32 2.03 -23.30
CA ALA A 179 39.01 1.96 -24.72
C ALA A 179 37.52 2.22 -25.05
N GLN A 180 36.59 1.87 -24.15
CA GLN A 180 35.16 2.20 -24.33
C GLN A 180 34.94 3.72 -24.48
N SER A 181 35.50 4.54 -23.58
CA SER A 181 35.31 5.99 -23.60
C SER A 181 35.97 6.64 -24.82
N TYR A 182 37.14 6.13 -25.28
CA TYR A 182 37.76 6.60 -26.53
C TYR A 182 36.95 6.24 -27.78
N LEU A 183 36.41 5.02 -27.85
CA LEU A 183 35.57 4.60 -28.97
C LEU A 183 34.27 5.42 -29.03
N LEU A 184 33.61 5.66 -27.89
CA LEU A 184 32.40 6.49 -27.82
C LEU A 184 32.68 7.95 -28.20
N LEU A 185 33.81 8.52 -27.75
CA LEU A 185 34.23 9.87 -28.13
C LEU A 185 34.50 9.99 -29.64
N LEU A 186 35.21 9.00 -30.21
CA LEU A 186 35.44 8.94 -31.66
C LEU A 186 34.12 8.84 -32.43
N ALA A 187 33.20 8.00 -31.96
CA ALA A 187 31.88 7.82 -32.58
C ALA A 187 31.05 9.11 -32.54
N SER A 188 31.01 9.82 -31.40
CA SER A 188 30.27 11.08 -31.26
C SER A 188 30.85 12.19 -32.14
N ALA A 189 32.18 12.34 -32.14
CA ALA A 189 32.85 13.32 -32.99
C ALA A 189 32.64 13.04 -34.48
N ALA A 190 32.71 11.77 -34.89
CA ALA A 190 32.41 11.34 -36.26
C ALA A 190 30.95 11.63 -36.64
N ARG A 191 29.99 11.38 -35.75
CA ARG A 191 28.56 11.69 -35.96
C ARG A 191 28.36 13.17 -36.25
N HIS A 192 28.93 14.05 -35.42
CA HIS A 192 28.76 15.49 -35.61
C HIS A 192 29.50 16.02 -36.85
N ALA A 193 30.69 15.49 -37.17
CA ALA A 193 31.39 15.81 -38.41
C ALA A 193 30.57 15.44 -39.67
N VAL A 194 29.86 14.31 -39.63
CA VAL A 194 28.95 13.89 -40.72
C VAL A 194 27.72 14.80 -40.80
N ARG A 195 27.08 15.13 -39.66
CA ARG A 195 25.93 16.05 -39.61
C ARG A 195 26.27 17.46 -40.12
N LEU A 196 27.48 17.93 -39.86
CA LEU A 196 28.00 19.23 -40.34
C LEU A 196 28.47 19.20 -41.81
N GLY A 197 28.36 18.04 -42.47
CA GLY A 197 28.68 17.94 -43.89
C GLY A 197 30.17 18.01 -44.23
N SER A 198 31.06 17.75 -43.25
CA SER A 198 32.51 17.79 -43.44
C SER A 198 33.03 16.79 -44.48
N LEU A 199 32.21 15.81 -44.87
CA LEU A 199 32.51 14.87 -45.96
C LEU A 199 32.71 15.57 -47.32
N ALA A 200 32.11 16.75 -47.52
CA ALA A 200 32.25 17.53 -48.75
C ALA A 200 33.55 18.38 -48.78
N ALA A 201 34.33 18.41 -47.71
CA ALA A 201 35.61 19.12 -47.67
C ALA A 201 36.62 18.48 -48.64
N THR A 202 37.53 19.29 -49.20
CA THR A 202 38.59 18.83 -50.08
C THR A 202 39.77 18.20 -49.33
N THR A 203 39.92 18.53 -48.05
CA THR A 203 40.95 17.97 -47.15
C THR A 203 40.46 16.71 -46.46
N SER A 204 41.38 15.77 -46.19
CA SER A 204 41.10 14.54 -45.44
C SER A 204 40.67 14.89 -44.01
N ILE A 205 39.55 14.29 -43.56
CA ILE A 205 39.03 14.48 -42.19
C ILE A 205 39.93 13.79 -41.15
N LEU A 206 40.75 12.82 -41.56
CA LEU A 206 41.73 12.14 -40.70
C LEU A 206 43.13 12.77 -40.79
N ALA A 207 43.30 13.89 -41.50
CA ALA A 207 44.57 14.58 -41.57
C ALA A 207 44.96 15.12 -40.18
N VAL A 208 46.10 14.67 -39.66
CA VAL A 208 46.65 15.12 -38.38
C VAL A 208 47.64 16.25 -38.66
N ALA A 209 47.27 17.50 -38.37
CA ALA A 209 48.16 18.65 -38.46
C ALA A 209 48.55 19.14 -37.05
N GLY A 210 49.84 19.06 -36.72
CA GLY A 210 50.38 19.55 -35.44
C GLY A 210 49.95 18.77 -34.18
N PRO A 211 50.44 19.17 -32.99
CA PRO A 211 49.97 18.64 -31.71
C PRO A 211 48.50 19.06 -31.45
N PRO A 212 47.71 18.26 -30.71
CA PRO A 212 46.30 18.55 -30.42
C PRO A 212 46.09 19.78 -29.52
N THR A 213 47.16 20.27 -28.90
CA THR A 213 47.19 21.47 -28.05
C THR A 213 48.23 22.45 -28.62
N PRO A 214 47.95 23.77 -28.64
CA PRO A 214 46.75 24.45 -28.14
C PRO A 214 45.53 24.31 -29.07
N PHE A 215 44.35 24.14 -28.47
CA PHE A 215 43.08 23.93 -29.15
C PHE A 215 42.46 25.26 -29.57
N SER A 216 42.03 25.34 -30.83
CA SER A 216 41.28 26.48 -31.35
C SER A 216 39.82 26.12 -31.55
N VAL A 217 38.90 26.92 -31.01
CA VAL A 217 37.45 26.73 -31.20
C VAL A 217 37.10 26.80 -32.69
N PRO A 218 36.39 25.80 -33.26
CA PRO A 218 36.03 25.78 -34.67
C PRO A 218 35.24 27.02 -35.11
N ALA A 219 35.54 27.52 -36.31
CA ALA A 219 34.94 28.75 -36.85
C ALA A 219 33.41 28.70 -36.98
N HIS A 220 32.83 27.52 -37.25
CA HIS A 220 31.38 27.32 -37.37
C HIS A 220 30.63 27.53 -36.04
N LEU A 221 31.32 27.48 -34.90
CA LEU A 221 30.73 27.78 -33.58
C LEU A 221 30.85 29.27 -33.21
N LEU A 222 31.73 30.03 -33.90
CA LEU A 222 32.00 31.45 -33.64
C LEU A 222 31.16 32.38 -34.54
N SER A 223 30.58 31.85 -35.62
CA SER A 223 29.72 32.58 -36.56
C SER A 223 28.56 31.71 -37.00
N PRO A 224 27.32 32.25 -37.12
CA PRO A 224 26.19 31.48 -37.62
C PRO A 224 26.48 30.97 -39.03
N PRO A 225 26.12 29.71 -39.36
CA PRO A 225 26.31 29.19 -40.70
C PRO A 225 25.51 30.04 -41.69
N ALA A 226 26.15 30.49 -42.77
CA ALA A 226 25.47 31.21 -43.83
C ALA A 226 24.33 30.31 -44.36
N ALA A 227 23.10 30.80 -44.30
CA ALA A 227 21.96 30.10 -44.87
C ALA A 227 22.18 29.92 -46.38
N SER A 228 21.91 28.70 -46.86
CA SER A 228 22.02 28.24 -48.25
C SER A 228 23.44 28.03 -48.79
N ILE A 229 23.77 26.78 -49.10
CA ILE A 229 24.45 26.32 -50.33
C ILE A 229 24.11 24.83 -50.45
N SER A 230 23.74 24.40 -51.66
CA SER A 230 23.68 22.99 -52.07
C SER A 230 24.92 22.24 -51.55
N MET A 231 24.74 21.32 -50.59
CA MET A 231 25.84 20.51 -50.06
C MET A 231 26.55 19.79 -51.22
N PRO A 232 27.84 20.05 -51.47
CA PRO A 232 28.58 19.37 -52.52
C PRO A 232 28.58 17.85 -52.26
N PRO A 233 28.69 17.01 -53.32
CA PRO A 233 28.86 15.57 -53.13
C PRO A 233 30.12 15.29 -52.27
N PRO A 234 30.09 14.24 -51.43
CA PRO A 234 31.21 13.94 -50.56
C PRO A 234 32.47 13.60 -51.36
N SER A 235 33.64 14.03 -50.89
CA SER A 235 34.94 13.68 -51.47
C SER A 235 35.22 12.19 -51.27
N GLU A 236 35.72 11.50 -52.31
CA GLU A 236 36.07 10.07 -52.24
C GLU A 236 37.08 9.75 -51.13
N VAL A 237 37.98 10.69 -50.85
CA VAL A 237 38.98 10.58 -49.78
C VAL A 237 38.29 10.53 -48.41
N ASN A 238 37.30 11.38 -48.20
CA ASN A 238 36.55 11.47 -46.94
C ASN A 238 35.59 10.29 -46.74
N VAL A 239 35.03 9.75 -47.83
CA VAL A 239 34.25 8.50 -47.78
C VAL A 239 35.15 7.31 -47.43
N ARG A 240 36.41 7.29 -47.88
CA ARG A 240 37.39 6.27 -47.48
C ARG A 240 37.79 6.43 -46.01
N ASP A 241 37.96 7.66 -45.54
CA ASP A 241 38.37 7.95 -44.18
C ASP A 241 37.26 7.62 -43.17
N ILE A 242 36.01 7.99 -43.43
CA ILE A 242 34.89 7.60 -42.56
C ILE A 242 34.70 6.08 -42.52
N ARG A 243 35.00 5.36 -43.61
CA ARG A 243 34.99 3.90 -43.63
C ARG A 243 36.06 3.30 -42.70
N LYS A 244 37.25 3.89 -42.62
CA LYS A 244 38.29 3.47 -41.66
C LYS A 244 37.84 3.69 -40.21
N VAL A 245 37.17 4.83 -39.94
CA VAL A 245 36.60 5.12 -38.62
C VAL A 245 35.53 4.09 -38.25
N LEU A 246 34.57 3.84 -39.14
CA LEU A 246 33.53 2.83 -38.93
C LEU A 246 34.11 1.42 -38.74
N ALA A 247 35.13 1.04 -39.51
CA ALA A 247 35.81 -0.24 -39.34
C ALA A 247 36.43 -0.38 -37.94
N LEU A 248 37.10 0.66 -37.44
CA LEU A 248 37.68 0.66 -36.09
C LEU A 248 36.60 0.55 -35.00
N LEU A 249 35.48 1.28 -35.15
CA LEU A 249 34.37 1.24 -34.21
C LEU A 249 33.69 -0.15 -34.18
N MET A 250 33.61 -0.83 -35.32
CA MET A 250 33.01 -2.16 -35.45
C MET A 250 33.95 -3.33 -35.07
N ASP A 251 35.26 -3.10 -34.99
CA ASP A 251 36.26 -4.15 -34.73
C ASP A 251 36.23 -4.69 -33.28
N ARG A 252 35.74 -3.88 -32.31
CA ARG A 252 35.80 -4.21 -30.87
C ARG A 252 34.46 -4.06 -30.12
N PRO A 253 33.35 -4.68 -30.54
CA PRO A 253 32.07 -4.59 -29.83
C PRO A 253 32.11 -5.24 -28.44
N GLN A 254 33.03 -6.19 -28.22
CA GLN A 254 33.17 -6.94 -26.96
C GLN A 254 33.67 -6.09 -25.79
N VAL A 255 34.30 -4.94 -26.07
CA VAL A 255 34.83 -4.03 -25.05
C VAL A 255 33.73 -3.11 -24.50
N LEU A 256 32.58 -3.05 -25.16
CA LEU A 256 31.48 -2.18 -24.79
C LEU A 256 30.55 -2.84 -23.76
N THR A 257 30.23 -2.09 -22.71
CA THR A 257 29.10 -2.40 -21.82
C THR A 257 27.79 -2.39 -22.61
N PRO A 258 26.72 -3.07 -22.15
CA PRO A 258 25.46 -3.11 -22.88
C PRO A 258 24.87 -1.73 -23.20
N ALA A 259 24.96 -0.78 -22.27
CA ALA A 259 24.52 0.59 -22.50
C ALA A 259 25.37 1.31 -23.56
N ALA A 260 26.71 1.23 -23.44
CA ALA A 260 27.62 1.80 -24.44
C ALA A 260 27.44 1.17 -25.83
N ALA A 261 27.19 -0.13 -25.90
CA ALA A 261 26.88 -0.83 -27.14
C ALA A 261 25.58 -0.31 -27.77
N THR A 262 24.53 -0.05 -26.97
CA THR A 262 23.29 0.52 -27.50
C THR A 262 23.51 1.94 -28.06
N GLU A 263 24.24 2.79 -27.34
CA GLU A 263 24.58 4.14 -27.81
C GLU A 263 25.43 4.07 -29.09
N MET A 264 26.46 3.24 -29.10
CA MET A 264 27.32 3.01 -30.25
C MET A 264 26.53 2.55 -31.47
N THR A 265 25.61 1.58 -31.32
CA THR A 265 24.77 1.10 -32.44
C THR A 265 23.89 2.20 -33.00
N ALA A 266 23.31 3.07 -32.16
CA ALA A 266 22.50 4.20 -32.61
C ALA A 266 23.34 5.21 -33.41
N ILE A 267 24.53 5.56 -32.90
CA ILE A 267 25.47 6.46 -33.58
C ILE A 267 25.92 5.87 -34.92
N LEU A 268 26.31 4.59 -34.93
CA LEU A 268 26.76 3.90 -36.13
C LEU A 268 25.66 3.80 -37.18
N ALA A 269 24.42 3.53 -36.76
CA ALA A 269 23.29 3.47 -37.67
C ALA A 269 23.05 4.83 -38.35
N GLU A 270 23.15 5.92 -37.58
CA GLU A 270 23.02 7.26 -38.13
C GLU A 270 24.13 7.57 -39.15
N ILE A 271 25.40 7.34 -38.79
CA ILE A 271 26.54 7.57 -39.71
C ILE A 271 26.43 6.68 -40.94
N ALA A 272 26.10 5.40 -40.77
CA ALA A 272 25.95 4.45 -41.85
C ALA A 272 24.81 4.85 -42.80
N SER A 273 23.67 5.32 -42.27
CA SER A 273 22.55 5.80 -43.09
C SER A 273 22.94 7.00 -43.96
N ALA A 274 23.76 7.92 -43.44
CA ALA A 274 24.23 9.10 -44.17
C ALA A 274 25.21 8.75 -45.32
N VAL A 275 26.01 7.69 -45.14
CA VAL A 275 27.05 7.27 -46.12
C VAL A 275 26.56 6.12 -47.01
N LEU A 276 25.41 5.51 -46.72
CA LEU A 276 24.90 4.29 -47.37
C LEU A 276 24.87 4.39 -48.90
N LYS A 277 24.45 5.55 -49.43
CA LYS A 277 24.38 5.81 -50.89
C LYS A 277 25.73 5.68 -51.60
N TRP A 278 26.82 5.99 -50.90
CA TRP A 278 28.18 6.06 -51.46
C TRP A 278 29.06 4.86 -51.05
N ALA A 279 28.65 4.10 -50.04
CA ALA A 279 29.35 2.90 -49.56
C ALA A 279 28.37 1.83 -49.06
N PRO A 280 27.67 1.12 -49.96
CA PRO A 280 26.64 0.14 -49.59
C PRO A 280 27.20 -1.07 -48.83
N ALA A 281 28.48 -1.40 -49.01
CA ALA A 281 29.15 -2.50 -48.31
C ALA A 281 29.12 -2.38 -46.77
N ILE A 282 28.97 -1.15 -46.23
CA ILE A 282 28.89 -0.90 -44.79
C ILE A 282 27.70 -1.63 -44.16
N ALA A 283 26.57 -1.73 -44.86
CA ALA A 283 25.38 -2.42 -44.38
C ALA A 283 25.64 -3.91 -44.10
N ALA A 284 26.41 -4.57 -44.95
CA ALA A 284 26.78 -5.97 -44.75
C ALA A 284 27.70 -6.17 -43.53
N HIS A 285 28.60 -5.21 -43.26
CA HIS A 285 29.47 -5.24 -42.08
C HIS A 285 28.70 -5.07 -40.77
N ILE A 286 27.64 -4.25 -40.74
CA ILE A 286 26.77 -4.10 -39.56
C ILE A 286 26.21 -5.45 -39.11
N LYS A 287 25.74 -6.28 -40.06
CA LYS A 287 25.25 -7.63 -39.76
C LYS A 287 26.34 -8.51 -39.13
N VAL A 288 27.54 -8.54 -39.71
CA VAL A 288 28.63 -9.41 -39.23
C VAL A 288 29.06 -9.05 -37.81
N HIS A 289 29.19 -7.76 -37.51
CA HIS A 289 29.71 -7.31 -36.21
C HIS A 289 28.66 -7.27 -35.11
N PHE A 290 27.40 -6.94 -35.42
CA PHE A 290 26.33 -6.82 -34.43
C PHE A 290 25.38 -8.02 -34.38
N GLY A 291 25.46 -8.96 -35.33
CA GLY A 291 24.64 -10.17 -35.34
C GLY A 291 24.83 -11.05 -34.10
N GLY A 292 26.01 -11.02 -33.47
CA GLY A 292 26.28 -11.72 -32.21
C GLY A 292 25.40 -11.24 -31.03
N MET A 293 24.87 -10.01 -31.08
CA MET A 293 23.97 -9.47 -30.05
C MET A 293 22.67 -10.25 -29.92
N LEU A 294 22.28 -10.99 -30.97
CA LEU A 294 21.10 -11.87 -30.97
C LEU A 294 21.14 -12.90 -29.84
N TYR A 295 22.34 -13.40 -29.51
CA TYR A 295 22.52 -14.42 -28.48
C TYR A 295 22.63 -13.84 -27.06
N SER A 296 22.61 -12.52 -26.91
CA SER A 296 22.66 -11.87 -25.60
C SER A 296 21.35 -12.06 -24.81
N SER A 297 21.45 -12.11 -23.49
CA SER A 297 20.29 -12.16 -22.58
C SER A 297 19.74 -10.77 -22.25
N ASN A 298 20.49 -9.71 -22.52
CA ASN A 298 20.13 -8.34 -22.18
C ASN A 298 19.10 -7.76 -23.19
N PRO A 299 17.93 -7.30 -22.74
CA PRO A 299 16.90 -6.76 -23.63
C PRO A 299 17.32 -5.48 -24.36
N MET A 300 18.25 -4.68 -23.81
CA MET A 300 18.74 -3.46 -24.46
C MET A 300 19.49 -3.79 -25.75
N LEU A 301 20.36 -4.80 -25.71
CA LEU A 301 21.10 -5.25 -26.89
C LEU A 301 20.18 -5.86 -27.95
N LEU A 302 19.16 -6.60 -27.51
CA LEU A 302 18.15 -7.13 -28.42
C LEU A 302 17.34 -6.01 -29.09
N HIS A 303 16.99 -4.97 -28.32
CA HIS A 303 16.32 -3.78 -28.84
C HIS A 303 17.17 -3.04 -29.87
N SER A 304 18.45 -2.80 -29.57
CA SER A 304 19.40 -2.20 -30.53
C SER A 304 19.49 -3.00 -31.83
N LEU A 305 19.56 -4.33 -31.74
CA LEU A 305 19.57 -5.16 -32.94
C LEU A 305 18.25 -5.02 -33.71
N LEU A 306 17.09 -5.00 -33.04
CA LEU A 306 15.80 -4.74 -33.70
C LEU A 306 15.75 -3.37 -34.39
N THR A 307 16.35 -2.33 -33.82
CA THR A 307 16.43 -1.02 -34.48
C THR A 307 17.27 -1.08 -35.77
N LEU A 308 18.36 -1.85 -35.78
CA LEU A 308 19.16 -2.07 -36.98
C LEU A 308 18.40 -2.86 -38.04
N PHE A 309 17.61 -3.88 -37.64
CA PHE A 309 16.72 -4.63 -38.54
C PHE A 309 15.71 -3.71 -39.25
N LEU A 310 15.15 -2.73 -38.53
CA LEU A 310 14.20 -1.78 -39.11
C LEU A 310 14.86 -0.72 -39.99
N GLN A 311 16.08 -0.29 -39.67
CA GLN A 311 16.80 0.75 -40.42
C GLN A 311 17.51 0.24 -41.68
N PHE A 312 17.99 -1.02 -41.67
CA PHE A 312 18.72 -1.63 -42.77
C PHE A 312 18.12 -2.99 -43.18
N PRO A 313 16.87 -3.03 -43.67
CA PRO A 313 16.21 -4.29 -44.02
C PRO A 313 17.00 -5.08 -45.07
N ASP A 314 17.60 -4.41 -46.05
CA ASP A 314 18.38 -5.04 -47.13
C ASP A 314 19.66 -5.76 -46.64
N ALA A 315 20.14 -5.45 -45.43
CA ALA A 315 21.32 -6.07 -44.84
C ALA A 315 21.02 -7.45 -44.20
N PHE A 316 19.77 -7.67 -43.80
CA PHE A 316 19.32 -8.87 -43.10
C PHE A 316 18.49 -9.75 -44.03
N GLY A 317 18.80 -11.05 -44.07
CA GLY A 317 18.05 -12.00 -44.88
C GLY A 317 16.84 -12.58 -44.13
N ALA A 318 15.96 -13.25 -44.86
CA ALA A 318 14.78 -13.92 -44.28
C ALA A 318 15.13 -14.93 -43.18
N GLU A 319 16.32 -15.55 -43.20
CA GLU A 319 16.75 -16.47 -42.13
C GLU A 319 17.14 -15.74 -40.85
N ASP A 320 17.68 -14.52 -40.96
CA ASP A 320 18.02 -13.69 -39.80
C ASP A 320 16.74 -13.23 -39.09
N GLU A 321 15.71 -12.84 -39.87
CA GLU A 321 14.39 -12.49 -39.35
C GLU A 321 13.73 -13.66 -38.59
N ARG A 322 13.81 -14.88 -39.14
CA ARG A 322 13.32 -16.10 -38.46
C ARG A 322 14.09 -16.36 -37.18
N THR A 323 15.40 -16.19 -37.19
CA THR A 323 16.24 -16.42 -36.02
C THR A 323 15.94 -15.38 -34.93
N MET A 324 15.71 -14.13 -35.32
CA MET A 324 15.25 -13.06 -34.42
C MET A 324 13.88 -13.33 -33.81
N ALA A 325 12.89 -13.69 -34.63
CA ALA A 325 11.55 -14.04 -34.16
C ALA A 325 11.58 -15.24 -33.20
N ARG A 326 12.39 -16.27 -33.51
CA ARG A 326 12.65 -17.39 -32.61
C ARG A 326 13.25 -16.92 -31.29
N ARG A 327 14.28 -16.07 -31.34
CA ARG A 327 14.91 -15.55 -30.12
C ARG A 327 13.90 -14.82 -29.24
N LEU A 328 13.08 -13.93 -29.81
CA LEU A 328 12.04 -13.20 -29.06
C LEU A 328 11.03 -14.13 -28.40
N ALA A 329 10.55 -15.14 -29.12
CA ALA A 329 9.62 -16.12 -28.57
C ALA A 329 10.28 -17.00 -27.48
N LEU A 330 11.58 -17.30 -27.59
CA LEU A 330 12.36 -17.98 -26.55
C LEU A 330 12.48 -17.11 -25.28
N VAL A 331 12.75 -15.81 -25.42
CA VAL A 331 12.80 -14.84 -24.29
C VAL A 331 11.47 -14.84 -23.52
N ALA A 332 10.33 -14.86 -24.22
CA ALA A 332 9.02 -14.91 -23.57
C ALA A 332 8.78 -16.22 -22.79
N ARG A 333 9.42 -17.33 -23.20
CA ARG A 333 9.28 -18.65 -22.57
C ARG A 333 10.14 -18.84 -21.33
N GLU A 334 11.31 -18.21 -21.26
CA GLU A 334 12.29 -18.40 -20.18
C GLU A 334 11.79 -17.81 -18.85
N ALA A 335 11.47 -18.68 -17.88
CA ALA A 335 10.90 -18.29 -16.59
C ALA A 335 11.83 -17.45 -15.70
N HIS A 336 13.14 -17.63 -15.82
CA HIS A 336 14.15 -16.91 -15.02
C HIS A 336 14.31 -15.44 -15.41
N ARG A 337 13.69 -14.99 -16.53
CA ARG A 337 13.81 -13.61 -16.98
C ARG A 337 12.78 -12.70 -16.31
N PRO A 338 13.10 -11.40 -16.11
CA PRO A 338 12.16 -10.43 -15.59
C PRO A 338 10.89 -10.35 -16.44
N LEU A 339 9.73 -10.24 -15.78
CA LEU A 339 8.42 -10.15 -16.45
C LEU A 339 8.38 -9.06 -17.54
N ALA A 340 8.95 -7.88 -17.24
CA ALA A 340 9.00 -6.77 -18.19
C ALA A 340 9.69 -7.16 -19.52
N ALA A 341 10.82 -7.86 -19.45
CA ALA A 341 11.54 -8.31 -20.66
C ALA A 341 10.76 -9.36 -21.45
N ARG A 342 10.04 -10.25 -20.77
CA ARG A 342 9.20 -11.29 -21.38
C ARG A 342 7.99 -10.69 -22.10
N LEU A 343 7.33 -9.71 -21.48
CA LEU A 343 6.23 -8.96 -22.08
C LEU A 343 6.70 -8.12 -23.27
N LEU A 344 7.85 -7.45 -23.12
CA LEU A 344 8.44 -6.61 -24.16
C LEU A 344 8.82 -7.43 -25.41
N ALA A 345 9.31 -8.65 -25.23
CA ALA A 345 9.61 -9.56 -26.34
C ALA A 345 8.34 -9.92 -27.15
N LEU A 346 7.22 -10.20 -26.48
CA LEU A 346 5.93 -10.44 -27.15
C LEU A 346 5.39 -9.17 -27.82
N HIS A 347 5.58 -8.00 -27.18
CA HIS A 347 5.21 -6.72 -27.76
C HIS A 347 5.98 -6.44 -29.06
N TRP A 348 7.30 -6.65 -29.08
CA TRP A 348 8.10 -6.49 -30.29
C TRP A 348 7.71 -7.47 -31.40
N LEU A 349 7.40 -8.72 -31.04
CA LEU A 349 6.97 -9.75 -31.98
C LEU A 349 5.64 -9.40 -32.67
N LEU A 350 4.67 -8.87 -31.92
CA LEU A 350 3.36 -8.48 -32.45
C LEU A 350 3.35 -7.07 -33.08
N GLY A 351 4.26 -6.19 -32.67
CA GLY A 351 4.29 -4.78 -33.07
C GLY A 351 4.73 -4.55 -34.51
N SER A 352 5.69 -5.32 -35.01
CA SER A 352 6.20 -5.19 -36.39
C SER A 352 5.50 -6.15 -37.35
N THR A 353 5.08 -5.65 -38.52
CA THR A 353 4.49 -6.46 -39.59
C THR A 353 5.43 -7.55 -40.10
N MET A 354 6.74 -7.28 -40.11
CA MET A 354 7.80 -8.22 -40.50
C MET A 354 7.79 -9.47 -39.62
N PHE A 355 7.83 -9.30 -38.29
CA PHE A 355 7.85 -10.43 -37.35
C PHE A 355 6.48 -11.06 -37.17
N ARG A 356 5.41 -10.28 -37.33
CA ARG A 356 4.03 -10.73 -37.22
C ARG A 356 3.70 -11.88 -38.20
N ASN A 357 4.27 -11.87 -39.39
CA ASN A 357 4.09 -12.93 -40.39
C ASN A 357 4.77 -14.26 -40.02
N LEU A 358 5.75 -14.23 -39.11
CA LEU A 358 6.52 -15.40 -38.68
C LEU A 358 5.96 -16.05 -37.41
N VAL A 359 5.03 -15.38 -36.72
CA VAL A 359 4.38 -15.84 -35.47
C VAL A 359 3.70 -17.21 -35.62
N PRO A 360 2.99 -17.54 -36.72
CA PRO A 360 2.35 -18.86 -36.87
C PRO A 360 3.32 -20.04 -36.74
N GLY A 361 4.55 -19.91 -37.23
CA GLY A 361 5.58 -20.96 -37.10
C GLY A 361 6.13 -21.14 -35.68
N LEU A 362 5.74 -20.28 -34.74
CA LEU A 362 6.22 -20.23 -33.35
C LEU A 362 5.12 -20.55 -32.33
N ALA A 363 3.92 -20.94 -32.76
CA ALA A 363 2.74 -21.18 -31.91
C ALA A 363 3.04 -21.97 -30.63
N ARG A 364 3.78 -23.07 -30.77
CA ARG A 364 4.21 -23.95 -29.67
C ARG A 364 4.99 -23.25 -28.53
N TRP A 365 5.53 -22.06 -28.74
CA TRP A 365 6.29 -21.33 -27.73
C TRP A 365 5.45 -20.29 -26.98
N PHE A 366 4.22 -20.04 -27.46
CA PHE A 366 3.26 -19.15 -26.81
C PHE A 366 2.29 -19.86 -25.89
N TYR A 367 2.38 -21.18 -25.70
CA TYR A 367 1.61 -21.83 -24.64
C TYR A 367 2.00 -21.26 -23.26
N PRO A 368 1.01 -20.85 -22.45
CA PRO A 368 1.27 -20.43 -21.08
C PRO A 368 1.86 -21.57 -20.24
N ASN A 369 2.94 -21.31 -19.51
CA ASN A 369 3.52 -22.27 -18.57
C ASN A 369 2.88 -22.14 -17.18
N LEU A 370 3.01 -23.18 -16.34
CA LEU A 370 2.55 -23.19 -14.94
C LEU A 370 3.04 -21.98 -14.13
N PHE A 371 4.32 -21.60 -14.30
CA PHE A 371 4.95 -20.48 -13.58
C PHE A 371 4.80 -19.11 -14.27
N ASP A 372 4.00 -19.00 -15.32
CA ASP A 372 3.78 -17.71 -15.96
C ASP A 372 2.78 -16.86 -15.16
N PRO A 373 3.08 -15.59 -14.85
CA PRO A 373 2.11 -14.71 -14.23
C PRO A 373 0.96 -14.41 -15.20
N LEU A 374 -0.23 -14.10 -14.67
CA LEU A 374 -1.46 -13.91 -15.46
C LEU A 374 -1.31 -12.87 -16.58
N ALA A 375 -0.58 -11.78 -16.34
CA ALA A 375 -0.30 -10.77 -17.36
C ALA A 375 0.45 -11.35 -18.58
N LEU A 376 1.40 -12.26 -18.33
CA LEU A 376 2.14 -12.94 -19.39
C LEU A 376 1.30 -14.03 -20.06
N LYS A 377 0.51 -14.80 -19.29
CA LYS A 377 -0.43 -15.78 -19.84
C LYS A 377 -1.40 -15.08 -20.81
N ALA A 378 -1.94 -13.94 -20.43
CA ALA A 378 -2.86 -13.16 -21.27
C ALA A 378 -2.20 -12.69 -22.58
N LYS A 379 -0.95 -12.20 -22.53
CA LYS A 379 -0.22 -11.77 -23.74
C LYS A 379 0.18 -12.93 -24.65
N LYS A 380 0.52 -14.08 -24.06
CA LYS A 380 0.78 -15.33 -24.77
C LYS A 380 -0.48 -15.85 -25.48
N LEU A 381 -1.63 -15.79 -24.81
CA LEU A 381 -2.93 -16.07 -25.41
C LEU A 381 -3.28 -15.08 -26.52
N ASP A 382 -2.95 -13.78 -26.38
CA ASP A 382 -3.10 -12.80 -27.47
C ASP A 382 -2.29 -13.25 -28.72
N CYS A 383 -1.09 -13.83 -28.55
CA CYS A 383 -0.30 -14.39 -29.65
C CYS A 383 -0.92 -15.65 -30.25
N LEU A 384 -1.45 -16.57 -29.44
CA LEU A 384 -2.14 -17.77 -29.92
C LEU A 384 -3.43 -17.42 -30.67
N ALA A 385 -4.21 -16.45 -30.15
CA ALA A 385 -5.37 -15.89 -30.82
C ALA A 385 -5.01 -15.32 -32.20
N TYR A 386 -3.87 -14.64 -32.29
CA TYR A 386 -3.34 -14.13 -33.56
C TYR A 386 -3.01 -15.25 -34.56
N VAL A 387 -2.35 -16.32 -34.10
CA VAL A 387 -2.04 -17.48 -34.95
C VAL A 387 -3.31 -18.19 -35.42
N ALA A 388 -4.27 -18.40 -34.51
CA ALA A 388 -5.53 -19.06 -34.81
C ALA A 388 -6.32 -18.29 -35.88
N ALA A 389 -6.47 -16.97 -35.73
CA ALA A 389 -7.14 -16.12 -36.70
C ALA A 389 -6.45 -16.13 -38.09
N GLN A 390 -5.11 -16.15 -38.14
CA GLN A 390 -4.37 -16.24 -39.41
C GLN A 390 -4.55 -17.60 -40.12
N LEU A 391 -4.58 -18.71 -39.37
CA LEU A 391 -4.76 -20.04 -39.93
C LEU A 391 -6.18 -20.21 -40.49
N ASP A 392 -7.16 -19.60 -39.82
CA ASP A 392 -8.56 -19.60 -40.24
C ASP A 392 -8.80 -18.74 -41.48
N GLY A 393 -8.19 -17.55 -41.58
CA GLY A 393 -8.26 -16.72 -42.80
C GLY A 393 -7.59 -17.35 -44.03
N ARG A 394 -6.65 -18.29 -43.84
CA ARG A 394 -6.00 -19.05 -44.93
C ARG A 394 -6.84 -20.24 -45.46
N LYS A 395 -8.02 -20.51 -44.88
CA LYS A 395 -8.89 -21.65 -45.24
C LYS A 395 -9.51 -21.63 -46.62
N VAL A 396 -9.24 -20.63 -47.45
CA VAL A 396 -9.65 -20.67 -48.86
C VAL A 396 -8.95 -21.83 -49.63
N ALA A 397 -8.05 -22.63 -49.02
CA ALA A 397 -7.33 -23.72 -49.70
C ALA A 397 -7.12 -25.10 -48.99
N GLY A 398 -7.73 -25.43 -47.84
CA GLY A 398 -7.61 -26.82 -47.31
C GLY A 398 -8.06 -27.10 -45.87
N GLY A 399 -8.71 -28.26 -45.64
CA GLY A 399 -9.41 -28.61 -44.39
C GLY A 399 -8.56 -28.97 -43.16
N THR A 400 -7.27 -29.32 -43.31
CA THR A 400 -6.41 -29.73 -42.18
C THR A 400 -5.93 -28.57 -41.29
N ALA A 401 -5.96 -27.33 -41.79
CA ALA A 401 -5.61 -26.14 -40.99
C ALA A 401 -6.69 -25.79 -39.95
N SER A 402 -7.90 -26.34 -40.09
CA SER A 402 -9.05 -26.04 -39.24
C SER A 402 -8.96 -26.63 -37.85
N GLU A 403 -8.66 -27.93 -37.77
CA GLU A 403 -8.53 -28.67 -36.51
C GLU A 403 -7.32 -28.18 -35.71
N GLN A 404 -6.26 -27.77 -36.40
CA GLN A 404 -5.09 -27.17 -35.76
C GLN A 404 -5.43 -25.83 -35.10
N ALA A 405 -6.26 -24.99 -35.73
CA ALA A 405 -6.61 -23.68 -35.19
C ALA A 405 -7.52 -23.76 -33.95
N THR A 406 -8.46 -24.71 -33.91
CA THR A 406 -9.31 -24.96 -32.74
C THR A 406 -8.51 -25.62 -31.60
N GLY A 407 -7.61 -26.56 -31.92
CA GLY A 407 -6.72 -27.17 -30.92
C GLY A 407 -5.79 -26.17 -30.23
N LEU A 408 -5.26 -25.18 -30.95
CA LEU A 408 -4.43 -24.10 -30.35
C LEU A 408 -5.19 -23.30 -29.28
N LEU A 409 -6.50 -23.08 -29.51
CA LEU A 409 -7.39 -22.38 -28.59
C LEU A 409 -7.69 -23.22 -27.36
N ASP A 410 -8.09 -24.48 -27.56
CA ASP A 410 -8.45 -25.39 -26.49
C ASP A 410 -7.24 -25.66 -25.57
N ASP A 411 -6.10 -26.03 -26.16
CA ASP A 411 -4.85 -26.26 -25.43
C ASP A 411 -4.39 -24.99 -24.69
N GLY A 412 -4.60 -23.81 -25.29
CA GLY A 412 -4.28 -22.51 -24.68
C GLY A 412 -5.15 -22.21 -23.46
N LEU A 413 -6.46 -22.46 -23.55
CA LEU A 413 -7.42 -22.25 -22.45
C LEU A 413 -7.17 -23.20 -21.28
N VAL A 414 -6.85 -24.47 -21.56
CA VAL A 414 -6.47 -25.47 -20.53
C VAL A 414 -5.28 -24.99 -19.68
N CYS A 415 -4.33 -24.25 -20.28
CA CYS A 415 -3.17 -23.71 -19.57
C CYS A 415 -3.49 -22.53 -18.61
N VAL A 416 -4.66 -21.88 -18.76
CA VAL A 416 -5.08 -20.76 -17.90
C VAL A 416 -6.03 -21.21 -16.80
N SER A 417 -6.97 -22.11 -17.10
CA SER A 417 -7.98 -22.59 -16.14
C SER A 417 -7.53 -23.79 -15.30
N ALA A 418 -6.33 -24.34 -15.47
CA ALA A 418 -5.84 -25.50 -14.70
C ALA A 418 -6.90 -26.61 -14.60
N PHE A 419 -7.23 -27.23 -15.75
CA PHE A 419 -8.21 -28.31 -15.90
C PHE A 419 -9.67 -28.01 -15.49
N ARG A 420 -10.01 -26.88 -14.84
CA ARG A 420 -11.39 -26.56 -14.39
C ARG A 420 -11.71 -25.07 -14.47
N TRP A 421 -12.89 -24.72 -14.99
CA TRP A 421 -13.34 -23.33 -14.98
C TRP A 421 -13.56 -22.82 -13.55
N LEU A 422 -12.98 -21.66 -13.24
CA LEU A 422 -13.10 -20.97 -11.96
C LEU A 422 -14.30 -20.00 -11.97
N PRO A 423 -14.80 -19.55 -10.81
CA PRO A 423 -15.94 -18.62 -10.72
C PRO A 423 -15.77 -17.33 -11.54
N ALA A 424 -16.89 -16.62 -11.76
CA ALA A 424 -16.95 -15.41 -12.60
C ALA A 424 -15.95 -14.30 -12.21
N TRP A 425 -15.71 -14.14 -10.91
CA TRP A 425 -14.79 -13.14 -10.35
C TRP A 425 -13.31 -13.54 -10.42
N SER A 426 -12.99 -14.77 -10.84
CA SER A 426 -11.60 -15.18 -10.96
C SER A 426 -10.90 -14.49 -12.13
N ILE A 427 -9.69 -13.97 -11.88
CA ILE A 427 -8.90 -13.25 -12.87
C ILE A 427 -8.50 -14.19 -14.02
N GLU A 428 -8.31 -15.48 -13.74
CA GLU A 428 -8.06 -16.54 -14.72
C GLU A 428 -9.20 -16.68 -15.72
N THR A 429 -10.45 -16.75 -15.24
CA THR A 429 -11.64 -16.81 -16.11
C THR A 429 -11.77 -15.53 -16.92
N VAL A 430 -11.53 -14.35 -16.33
CA VAL A 430 -11.51 -13.08 -17.06
C VAL A 430 -10.43 -13.07 -18.16
N VAL A 431 -9.23 -13.60 -17.89
CA VAL A 431 -8.14 -13.72 -18.88
C VAL A 431 -8.53 -14.68 -20.00
N ALA A 432 -9.19 -15.80 -19.70
CA ALA A 432 -9.70 -16.74 -20.69
C ALA A 432 -10.77 -16.11 -21.58
N PHE A 433 -11.77 -15.45 -21.01
CA PHE A 433 -12.81 -14.73 -21.79
C PHE A 433 -12.23 -13.55 -22.59
N ARG A 434 -11.20 -12.87 -22.07
CA ARG A 434 -10.46 -11.85 -22.82
C ARG A 434 -9.74 -12.46 -24.03
N ALA A 435 -9.18 -13.67 -23.90
CA ALA A 435 -8.54 -14.36 -25.02
C ALA A 435 -9.56 -14.77 -26.09
N LEU A 436 -10.72 -15.32 -25.69
CA LEU A 436 -11.85 -15.60 -26.58
C LEU A 436 -12.30 -14.34 -27.33
N HIS A 437 -12.45 -13.22 -26.61
CA HIS A 437 -12.81 -11.93 -27.20
C HIS A 437 -11.76 -11.44 -28.22
N ARG A 438 -10.46 -11.61 -27.88
CA ARG A 438 -9.35 -11.21 -28.76
C ARG A 438 -9.30 -12.00 -30.04
N VAL A 439 -9.65 -13.29 -30.03
CA VAL A 439 -9.75 -14.12 -31.23
C VAL A 439 -10.77 -13.55 -32.21
N LEU A 440 -11.95 -13.16 -31.71
CA LEU A 440 -13.01 -12.57 -32.52
C LEU A 440 -12.60 -11.23 -33.12
N ILE A 441 -11.99 -10.35 -32.32
CA ILE A 441 -11.54 -9.03 -32.81
C ILE A 441 -10.38 -9.16 -33.80
N ILE A 442 -9.45 -10.09 -33.60
CA ILE A 442 -8.31 -10.24 -34.52
C ILE A 442 -8.77 -10.86 -35.85
N ALA A 443 -9.74 -11.76 -35.83
CA ALA A 443 -10.30 -12.34 -37.04
C ALA A 443 -11.14 -11.32 -37.84
N ALA A 444 -11.78 -10.35 -37.18
CA ALA A 444 -12.48 -9.23 -37.82
C ALA A 444 -12.02 -7.88 -37.23
N PRO A 445 -10.84 -7.36 -37.65
CA PRO A 445 -10.35 -6.08 -37.18
C PRO A 445 -11.23 -4.93 -37.70
N HIS A 446 -11.31 -3.83 -36.95
CA HIS A 446 -11.95 -2.61 -37.43
C HIS A 446 -11.24 -2.14 -38.71
N SER A 447 -11.94 -2.12 -39.84
CA SER A 447 -11.40 -1.50 -41.06
C SER A 447 -11.30 0.00 -40.83
N THR A 448 -10.13 0.57 -41.11
CA THR A 448 -9.89 2.02 -41.03
C THR A 448 -10.56 2.81 -42.16
N GLU A 449 -11.21 2.12 -43.10
CA GLU A 449 -12.01 2.73 -44.15
C GLU A 449 -13.50 2.45 -43.86
N ASP A 450 -14.30 3.52 -43.79
CA ASP A 450 -15.75 3.56 -43.46
C ASP A 450 -16.68 2.81 -44.44
N THR A 451 -16.13 1.89 -45.23
CA THR A 451 -16.91 1.02 -46.10
C THR A 451 -17.30 -0.21 -45.29
N ARG A 452 -18.57 -0.25 -44.86
CA ARG A 452 -19.28 -1.38 -44.20
C ARG A 452 -18.46 -2.66 -44.07
N CYS A 453 -18.14 -3.06 -42.85
CA CYS A 453 -17.44 -4.30 -42.45
C CYS A 453 -17.52 -5.44 -43.50
N SER A 454 -16.54 -5.52 -44.40
CA SER A 454 -16.39 -6.63 -45.35
C SER A 454 -16.10 -7.97 -44.64
N GLY A 455 -15.68 -7.95 -43.38
CA GLY A 455 -15.29 -9.14 -42.59
C GLY A 455 -16.43 -9.91 -41.92
N ALA A 456 -17.67 -9.41 -41.93
CA ALA A 456 -18.80 -10.12 -41.31
C ALA A 456 -19.09 -11.47 -42.00
N GLY A 457 -18.98 -11.52 -43.33
CA GLY A 457 -19.20 -12.74 -44.11
C GLY A 457 -18.09 -13.79 -44.01
N GLU A 458 -16.84 -13.35 -43.78
CA GLU A 458 -15.69 -14.26 -43.63
C GLU A 458 -15.70 -14.97 -42.28
N LEU A 459 -16.07 -14.25 -41.22
CA LEU A 459 -16.11 -14.79 -39.85
C LEU A 459 -17.39 -15.60 -39.57
N LEU A 460 -18.50 -15.33 -40.27
CA LEU A 460 -19.69 -16.21 -40.28
C LEU A 460 -19.40 -17.63 -40.79
N ASN A 461 -18.38 -17.79 -41.65
CA ASN A 461 -17.92 -19.10 -42.16
C ASN A 461 -16.68 -19.61 -41.40
N SER A 462 -16.23 -18.91 -40.36
CA SER A 462 -15.10 -19.29 -39.54
C SER A 462 -15.44 -20.51 -38.69
N THR A 463 -14.59 -21.55 -38.75
CA THR A 463 -14.79 -22.69 -37.85
C THR A 463 -14.40 -22.34 -36.41
N ILE A 464 -13.53 -21.34 -36.21
CA ILE A 464 -13.15 -20.87 -34.88
C ILE A 464 -14.36 -20.21 -34.21
N PHE A 465 -15.13 -19.43 -34.96
CA PHE A 465 -16.35 -18.80 -34.44
C PHE A 465 -17.39 -19.86 -34.04
N HIS A 466 -17.66 -20.85 -34.89
CA HIS A 466 -18.57 -21.94 -34.57
C HIS A 466 -18.10 -22.80 -33.39
N HIS A 467 -16.80 -23.05 -33.29
CA HIS A 467 -16.20 -23.75 -32.13
C HIS A 467 -16.37 -22.95 -30.84
N LEU A 468 -16.12 -21.64 -30.88
CA LEU A 468 -16.32 -20.73 -29.75
C LEU A 468 -17.79 -20.67 -29.31
N GLN A 469 -18.73 -20.64 -30.26
CA GLN A 469 -20.16 -20.72 -29.97
C GLN A 469 -20.52 -22.05 -29.25
N ALA A 470 -19.95 -23.18 -29.70
CA ALA A 470 -20.16 -24.47 -29.05
C ALA A 470 -19.59 -24.48 -27.62
N ILE A 471 -18.34 -24.01 -27.43
CA ILE A 471 -17.71 -23.90 -26.11
C ILE A 471 -18.54 -23.04 -25.16
N LEU A 472 -19.03 -21.87 -25.60
CA LEU A 472 -19.87 -21.00 -24.76
C LEU A 472 -21.19 -21.66 -24.36
N VAL A 473 -21.83 -22.41 -25.27
CA VAL A 473 -23.06 -23.15 -24.97
C VAL A 473 -22.78 -24.28 -23.97
N ASP A 474 -21.71 -25.05 -24.18
CA ASP A 474 -21.36 -26.15 -23.29
C ASP A 474 -20.98 -25.62 -21.90
N MET A 475 -20.16 -24.56 -21.82
CA MET A 475 -19.82 -23.89 -20.55
C MET A 475 -21.05 -23.34 -19.83
N ALA A 476 -21.98 -22.69 -20.54
CA ALA A 476 -23.22 -22.20 -19.94
C ALA A 476 -24.11 -23.35 -19.42
N SER A 477 -24.05 -24.53 -20.04
CA SER A 477 -24.82 -25.70 -19.61
C SER A 477 -24.18 -26.44 -18.43
N GLU A 478 -22.85 -26.54 -18.38
CA GLU A 478 -22.11 -27.29 -17.36
C GLU A 478 -21.77 -26.44 -16.12
N HIS A 479 -21.57 -25.13 -16.29
CA HIS A 479 -21.06 -24.22 -15.25
C HIS A 479 -21.93 -22.97 -15.12
N ARG A 480 -22.95 -23.06 -14.25
CA ARG A 480 -23.92 -21.96 -14.00
C ARG A 480 -23.28 -20.65 -13.55
N GLY A 481 -22.20 -20.73 -12.77
CA GLY A 481 -21.49 -19.54 -12.28
C GLY A 481 -20.84 -18.70 -13.39
N LEU A 482 -20.66 -19.23 -14.60
CA LEU A 482 -20.08 -18.49 -15.74
C LEU A 482 -21.12 -17.74 -16.56
N VAL A 483 -22.41 -18.00 -16.34
CA VAL A 483 -23.50 -17.44 -17.14
C VAL A 483 -23.52 -15.91 -17.14
N PRO A 484 -23.30 -15.20 -16.02
CA PRO A 484 -23.17 -13.74 -16.02
C PRO A 484 -21.96 -13.24 -16.83
N VAL A 485 -20.84 -13.97 -16.83
CA VAL A 485 -19.64 -13.61 -17.63
C VAL A 485 -19.92 -13.77 -19.12
N ILE A 486 -20.67 -14.81 -19.51
CA ILE A 486 -21.10 -15.03 -20.89
C ILE A 486 -22.06 -13.91 -21.33
N ALA A 487 -22.95 -13.46 -20.45
CA ALA A 487 -23.84 -12.32 -20.71
C ALA A 487 -23.03 -11.03 -20.94
N GLU A 488 -22.12 -10.70 -20.02
CA GLU A 488 -21.24 -9.53 -20.15
C GLU A 488 -20.35 -9.59 -21.39
N PHE A 489 -19.80 -10.77 -21.71
CA PHE A 489 -19.05 -11.00 -22.94
C PHE A 489 -19.89 -10.70 -24.19
N THR A 490 -21.16 -11.13 -24.19
CA THR A 490 -22.09 -10.88 -25.30
C THR A 490 -22.46 -9.40 -25.39
N ASN A 491 -22.70 -8.74 -24.27
CA ASN A 491 -23.02 -7.30 -24.19
C ASN A 491 -21.89 -6.44 -24.73
N ARG A 492 -20.63 -6.80 -24.46
CA ARG A 492 -19.47 -6.10 -25.03
C ARG A 492 -19.41 -6.19 -26.56
N LEU A 493 -19.80 -7.33 -27.13
CA LEU A 493 -19.90 -7.47 -28.59
C LEU A 493 -21.06 -6.65 -29.16
N LEU A 494 -22.22 -6.66 -28.49
CA LEU A 494 -23.42 -5.90 -28.89
C LEU A 494 -23.23 -4.37 -28.79
N ALA A 495 -22.48 -3.90 -27.79
CA ALA A 495 -22.15 -2.48 -27.62
C ALA A 495 -21.22 -1.92 -28.70
N CYS A 496 -20.59 -2.79 -29.51
CA CYS A 496 -19.67 -2.39 -30.56
C CYS A 496 -20.31 -2.49 -31.95
N ASN A 497 -20.45 -1.37 -32.66
CA ASN A 497 -21.10 -1.31 -33.99
C ASN A 497 -20.50 -2.28 -35.03
N SER A 498 -19.20 -2.59 -34.96
CA SER A 498 -18.55 -3.52 -35.90
C SER A 498 -18.71 -4.99 -35.53
N HIS A 499 -18.92 -5.30 -34.25
CA HIS A 499 -19.01 -6.67 -33.72
C HIS A 499 -20.42 -7.02 -33.24
N GLN A 500 -21.37 -6.10 -33.35
CA GLN A 500 -22.78 -6.29 -32.96
C GLN A 500 -23.38 -7.54 -33.59
N TRP A 501 -23.12 -7.78 -34.87
CA TRP A 501 -23.59 -8.97 -35.59
C TRP A 501 -23.11 -10.29 -34.95
N ALA A 502 -21.89 -10.31 -34.39
CA ALA A 502 -21.32 -11.50 -33.73
C ALA A 502 -22.01 -11.76 -32.39
N GLY A 503 -22.33 -10.69 -31.64
CA GLY A 503 -23.17 -10.76 -30.44
C GLY A 503 -24.57 -11.27 -30.75
N GLU A 504 -25.20 -10.78 -31.83
CA GLU A 504 -26.52 -11.24 -32.28
C GLU A 504 -26.53 -12.73 -32.68
N GLN A 505 -25.52 -13.19 -33.41
CA GLN A 505 -25.38 -14.62 -33.75
C GLN A 505 -25.12 -15.50 -32.53
N LEU A 506 -24.38 -14.99 -31.53
CA LEU A 506 -24.16 -15.69 -30.27
C LEU A 506 -25.47 -15.83 -29.48
N LEU A 507 -26.26 -14.74 -29.34
CA LEU A 507 -27.58 -14.80 -28.71
C LEU A 507 -28.53 -15.77 -29.43
N ARG A 508 -28.53 -15.77 -30.78
CA ARG A 508 -29.31 -16.75 -31.56
C ARG A 508 -28.89 -18.19 -31.28
N THR A 509 -27.59 -18.44 -31.13
CA THR A 509 -27.08 -19.78 -30.82
C THR A 509 -27.44 -20.20 -29.40
N LEU A 510 -27.41 -19.27 -28.43
CA LEU A 510 -27.88 -19.51 -27.07
C LEU A 510 -29.39 -19.82 -27.05
N ASP A 511 -30.21 -19.08 -27.80
CA ASP A 511 -31.64 -19.38 -27.96
C ASP A 511 -31.88 -20.79 -28.56
N GLU A 512 -31.13 -21.16 -29.61
CA GLU A 512 -31.33 -22.43 -30.33
C GLU A 512 -30.80 -23.64 -29.58
N ARG A 513 -29.64 -23.53 -28.92
CA ARG A 513 -28.90 -24.68 -28.37
C ARG A 513 -28.87 -24.74 -26.84
N LEU A 514 -28.90 -23.59 -26.15
CA LEU A 514 -28.87 -23.56 -24.68
C LEU A 514 -30.27 -23.68 -24.08
N LEU A 515 -31.24 -22.86 -24.51
CA LEU A 515 -32.58 -22.85 -23.92
C LEU A 515 -33.27 -24.22 -23.86
N PRO A 516 -33.18 -25.10 -24.90
CA PRO A 516 -33.77 -26.44 -24.83
C PRO A 516 -33.11 -27.38 -23.81
N ARG A 517 -31.87 -27.10 -23.38
CA ARG A 517 -31.12 -27.91 -22.39
C ARG A 517 -31.45 -27.52 -20.94
N LEU A 518 -32.17 -26.43 -20.70
CA LEU A 518 -32.43 -25.91 -19.36
C LEU A 518 -33.69 -26.53 -18.73
N GLU A 519 -33.57 -26.99 -17.48
CA GLU A 519 -34.69 -27.52 -16.71
C GLU A 519 -35.37 -26.43 -15.85
N PRO A 520 -36.72 -26.37 -15.81
CA PRO A 520 -37.45 -25.39 -14.98
C PRO A 520 -37.31 -25.65 -13.47
N GLY A 521 -36.86 -24.65 -12.72
CA GLY A 521 -36.74 -24.69 -11.25
C GLY A 521 -36.01 -23.47 -10.69
N TYR A 522 -35.74 -23.45 -9.38
CA TYR A 522 -35.09 -22.29 -8.73
C TYR A 522 -33.69 -21.98 -9.26
N GLN A 523 -33.03 -22.97 -9.87
CA GLN A 523 -31.69 -22.83 -10.46
C GLN A 523 -31.67 -22.04 -11.77
N LEU A 524 -32.85 -21.75 -12.35
CA LEU A 524 -32.97 -20.96 -13.58
C LEU A 524 -32.64 -19.47 -13.35
N ALA A 525 -32.65 -19.01 -12.10
CA ALA A 525 -32.35 -17.62 -11.75
C ALA A 525 -30.97 -17.16 -12.25
N SER A 526 -29.96 -18.03 -12.27
CA SER A 526 -28.61 -17.70 -12.77
C SER A 526 -28.58 -17.35 -14.27
N TYR A 527 -29.62 -17.71 -15.03
CA TYR A 527 -29.73 -17.45 -16.46
C TYR A 527 -30.57 -16.22 -16.81
N TYR A 528 -31.20 -15.57 -15.82
CA TYR A 528 -32.02 -14.38 -16.05
C TYR A 528 -31.28 -13.22 -16.71
N PRO A 529 -29.99 -12.92 -16.41
CA PRO A 529 -29.24 -11.92 -17.16
C PRO A 529 -29.18 -12.23 -18.66
N LEU A 530 -28.92 -13.49 -19.04
CA LEU A 530 -28.94 -13.89 -20.46
C LEU A 530 -30.35 -13.79 -21.07
N PHE A 531 -31.40 -14.08 -20.31
CA PHE A 531 -32.77 -14.00 -20.81
C PHE A 531 -33.21 -12.56 -21.05
N GLU A 532 -32.77 -11.65 -20.19
CA GLU A 532 -33.01 -10.22 -20.36
C GLU A 532 -32.32 -9.71 -21.63
N GLU A 533 -31.06 -10.11 -21.88
CA GLU A 533 -30.36 -9.75 -23.12
C GLU A 533 -31.02 -10.33 -24.38
N ILE A 534 -31.48 -11.59 -24.32
CA ILE A 534 -32.26 -12.20 -25.42
C ILE A 534 -33.55 -11.38 -25.64
N ALA A 535 -34.24 -10.98 -24.57
CA ALA A 535 -35.50 -10.24 -24.61
C ALA A 535 -35.34 -8.76 -25.04
N GLN A 536 -34.15 -8.17 -24.90
CA GLN A 536 -33.85 -6.83 -25.41
C GLN A 536 -33.55 -6.84 -26.92
N ASN A 537 -33.05 -7.96 -27.46
CA ASN A 537 -32.58 -8.02 -28.84
C ASN A 537 -33.71 -8.34 -29.84
N GLU A 538 -34.02 -7.38 -30.72
CA GLU A 538 -35.10 -7.51 -31.71
C GLU A 538 -34.88 -8.61 -32.76
N MET A 539 -33.63 -9.01 -33.02
CA MET A 539 -33.25 -9.94 -34.10
C MET A 539 -33.28 -11.42 -33.68
N VAL A 540 -33.52 -11.70 -32.40
CA VAL A 540 -33.55 -13.06 -31.82
C VAL A 540 -35.01 -13.50 -31.61
N PRO A 541 -35.39 -14.73 -32.01
CA PRO A 541 -36.75 -15.23 -31.83
C PRO A 541 -37.08 -15.48 -30.35
N GLN A 542 -38.20 -14.95 -29.87
CA GLN A 542 -38.57 -14.98 -28.44
C GLN A 542 -39.43 -16.17 -28.01
N LEU A 543 -39.92 -16.98 -28.96
CA LEU A 543 -40.92 -18.01 -28.68
C LEU A 543 -40.43 -19.06 -27.68
N ARG A 544 -39.19 -19.54 -27.86
CA ARG A 544 -38.57 -20.55 -26.99
C ARG A 544 -38.36 -20.03 -25.56
N LEU A 545 -37.95 -18.77 -25.43
CA LEU A 545 -37.81 -18.12 -24.13
C LEU A 545 -39.16 -18.02 -23.42
N ILE A 546 -40.23 -17.60 -24.12
CA ILE A 546 -41.58 -17.52 -23.53
C ILE A 546 -42.09 -18.91 -23.10
N GLU A 547 -41.86 -19.95 -23.89
CA GLU A 547 -42.21 -21.33 -23.52
C GLU A 547 -41.47 -21.79 -22.25
N LEU A 548 -40.18 -21.48 -22.13
CA LEU A 548 -39.38 -21.80 -20.95
C LEU A 548 -39.87 -21.03 -19.70
N LEU A 549 -40.12 -19.72 -19.83
CA LEU A 549 -40.66 -18.89 -18.74
C LEU A 549 -42.06 -19.35 -18.30
N THR A 550 -42.90 -19.81 -19.25
CA THR A 550 -44.21 -20.39 -18.93
C THR A 550 -44.08 -21.66 -18.10
N LYS A 551 -43.17 -22.57 -18.50
CA LYS A 551 -42.86 -23.79 -17.73
C LYS A 551 -42.28 -23.45 -16.35
N GLN A 552 -41.48 -22.39 -16.25
CA GLN A 552 -40.92 -21.90 -14.99
C GLN A 552 -42.02 -21.43 -14.04
N MET A 553 -42.96 -20.59 -14.49
CA MET A 553 -44.06 -20.10 -13.66
C MET A 553 -44.90 -21.27 -13.10
N VAL A 554 -45.20 -22.27 -13.92
CA VAL A 554 -45.91 -23.48 -13.47
C VAL A 554 -45.10 -24.26 -12.42
N SER A 555 -43.78 -24.34 -12.57
CA SER A 555 -42.88 -24.99 -11.60
C SER A 555 -42.84 -24.26 -10.26
N LEU A 556 -42.77 -22.91 -10.29
CA LEU A 556 -42.76 -22.06 -9.10
C LEU A 556 -44.07 -22.18 -8.31
N THR A 557 -45.22 -22.18 -8.98
CA THR A 557 -46.52 -22.41 -8.35
C THR A 557 -46.59 -23.76 -7.64
N LYS A 558 -46.05 -24.82 -8.24
CA LYS A 558 -46.07 -26.18 -7.66
C LYS A 558 -45.11 -26.35 -6.46
N LYS A 559 -44.03 -25.59 -6.41
CA LYS A 559 -42.98 -25.67 -5.37
C LYS A 559 -43.16 -24.65 -4.24
N HIS A 560 -44.22 -23.85 -4.29
CA HIS A 560 -44.52 -22.83 -3.29
C HIS A 560 -44.95 -23.48 -1.97
N GLY A 561 -44.22 -23.16 -0.90
CA GLY A 561 -44.50 -23.54 0.48
C GLY A 561 -43.95 -22.48 1.45
N PRO A 562 -44.21 -22.60 2.77
CA PRO A 562 -43.91 -21.56 3.75
C PRO A 562 -42.44 -21.14 3.81
N ASP A 563 -41.50 -22.06 3.52
CA ASP A 563 -40.07 -21.77 3.54
C ASP A 563 -39.53 -21.26 2.18
N THR A 564 -40.32 -21.32 1.11
CA THR A 564 -39.92 -20.95 -0.27
C THR A 564 -40.66 -19.74 -0.83
N GLU A 565 -41.50 -19.07 -0.02
CA GLU A 565 -42.32 -17.92 -0.42
C GLU A 565 -41.48 -16.82 -1.07
N LEU A 566 -40.43 -16.35 -0.37
CA LEU A 566 -39.53 -15.28 -0.84
C LEU A 566 -38.81 -15.64 -2.15
N LYS A 567 -38.35 -16.90 -2.29
CA LYS A 567 -37.65 -17.38 -3.51
C LYS A 567 -38.59 -17.54 -4.69
N SER A 568 -39.83 -17.95 -4.44
CA SER A 568 -40.85 -18.02 -5.50
C SER A 568 -41.28 -16.63 -5.94
N TRP A 569 -41.49 -15.69 -5.00
CA TRP A 569 -41.80 -14.29 -5.30
C TRP A 569 -40.70 -13.62 -6.11
N SER A 570 -39.43 -13.71 -5.69
CA SER A 570 -38.33 -13.03 -6.39
C SER A 570 -38.19 -13.50 -7.85
N GLN A 571 -38.28 -14.81 -8.08
CA GLN A 571 -38.24 -15.37 -9.43
C GLN A 571 -39.48 -15.03 -10.25
N GLY A 572 -40.67 -15.09 -9.65
CA GLY A 572 -41.91 -14.67 -10.31
C GLY A 572 -41.86 -13.20 -10.77
N SER A 573 -41.41 -12.32 -9.89
CA SER A 573 -41.19 -10.89 -10.18
C SER A 573 -40.19 -10.67 -11.31
N LYS A 574 -39.07 -11.43 -11.32
CA LYS A 574 -38.07 -11.35 -12.41
C LYS A 574 -38.62 -11.82 -13.76
N VAL A 575 -39.43 -12.89 -13.80
CA VAL A 575 -40.07 -13.34 -15.05
C VAL A 575 -41.05 -12.27 -15.59
N VAL A 576 -41.83 -11.61 -14.72
CA VAL A 576 -42.70 -10.50 -15.12
C VAL A 576 -41.87 -9.29 -15.59
N GLY A 577 -40.71 -9.04 -14.97
CA GLY A 577 -39.72 -8.06 -15.43
C GLY A 577 -39.25 -8.33 -16.86
N ILE A 578 -38.86 -9.57 -17.18
CA ILE A 578 -38.46 -9.96 -18.54
C ILE A 578 -39.62 -9.76 -19.53
N CYS A 579 -40.85 -10.08 -19.14
CA CYS A 579 -42.04 -9.83 -19.96
C CYS A 579 -42.20 -8.33 -20.28
N ARG A 580 -41.91 -7.45 -19.31
CA ARG A 580 -41.94 -5.99 -19.50
C ARG A 580 -40.83 -5.52 -20.45
N VAL A 581 -39.63 -6.11 -20.38
CA VAL A 581 -38.54 -5.85 -21.34
C VAL A 581 -38.97 -6.22 -22.76
N MET A 582 -39.60 -7.39 -22.94
CA MET A 582 -40.11 -7.81 -24.25
C MET A 582 -41.16 -6.83 -24.82
N LEU A 583 -42.04 -6.29 -23.96
CA LEU A 583 -43.03 -5.27 -24.35
C LEU A 583 -42.39 -3.93 -24.75
N LYS A 584 -41.23 -3.59 -24.19
CA LYS A 584 -40.49 -2.36 -24.50
C LYS A 584 -39.82 -2.45 -25.88
N HIS A 585 -39.17 -3.58 -26.17
CA HIS A 585 -38.26 -3.71 -27.32
C HIS A 585 -38.88 -4.37 -28.57
N HIS A 586 -39.87 -5.27 -28.44
CA HIS A 586 -40.39 -5.99 -29.61
C HIS A 586 -41.61 -5.35 -30.28
N HIS A 587 -41.63 -5.42 -31.62
CA HIS A 587 -42.66 -4.81 -32.48
C HIS A 587 -43.70 -5.80 -33.04
N SER A 588 -43.50 -7.11 -32.84
CA SER A 588 -44.27 -8.16 -33.51
C SER A 588 -45.49 -8.64 -32.74
N SER A 589 -46.66 -8.66 -33.39
CA SER A 589 -47.89 -9.26 -32.85
C SER A 589 -47.76 -10.75 -32.55
N HIS A 590 -46.84 -11.46 -33.20
CA HIS A 590 -46.60 -12.88 -33.00
C HIS A 590 -46.04 -13.21 -31.61
N ILE A 591 -45.38 -12.25 -30.94
CA ILE A 591 -44.82 -12.42 -29.59
C ILE A 591 -45.89 -12.11 -28.53
N PHE A 592 -46.80 -11.19 -28.83
CA PHE A 592 -47.82 -10.73 -27.89
C PHE A 592 -48.86 -11.78 -27.54
N LEU A 593 -49.21 -12.69 -28.47
CA LEU A 593 -50.15 -13.77 -28.17
C LEU A 593 -49.56 -14.78 -27.16
N PRO A 594 -48.38 -15.39 -27.38
CA PRO A 594 -47.71 -16.23 -26.38
C PRO A 594 -47.45 -15.50 -25.05
N LEU A 595 -47.04 -14.23 -25.10
CA LEU A 595 -46.79 -13.42 -23.91
C LEU A 595 -48.07 -13.17 -23.09
N SER A 596 -49.21 -12.96 -23.77
CA SER A 596 -50.50 -12.79 -23.10
C SER A 596 -50.94 -14.06 -22.39
N HIS A 597 -50.70 -15.24 -22.97
CA HIS A 597 -50.98 -16.53 -22.33
C HIS A 597 -50.13 -16.74 -21.07
N LEU A 598 -48.84 -16.39 -21.11
CA LEU A 598 -47.97 -16.44 -19.93
C LEU A 598 -48.47 -15.51 -18.80
N LEU A 599 -48.83 -14.27 -19.13
CA LEU A 599 -49.34 -13.30 -18.16
C LEU A 599 -50.67 -13.73 -17.55
N VAL A 600 -51.61 -14.25 -18.36
CA VAL A 600 -52.89 -14.79 -17.87
C VAL A 600 -52.66 -15.98 -16.95
N LEU A 601 -51.81 -16.93 -17.33
CA LEU A 601 -51.45 -18.07 -16.49
C LEU A 601 -50.86 -17.63 -15.14
N THR A 602 -50.04 -16.57 -15.14
CA THR A 602 -49.48 -15.99 -13.91
C THR A 602 -50.56 -15.40 -13.02
N ILE A 603 -51.54 -14.67 -13.59
CA ILE A 603 -52.65 -14.07 -12.84
C ILE A 603 -53.56 -15.13 -12.21
N GLU A 604 -53.81 -16.24 -12.91
CA GLU A 604 -54.73 -17.28 -12.47
C GLU A 604 -54.12 -18.24 -11.45
N SER A 605 -52.82 -18.55 -11.59
CA SER A 605 -52.22 -19.68 -10.88
C SER A 605 -51.11 -19.33 -9.89
N PHE A 606 -50.48 -18.14 -9.96
CA PHE A 606 -49.32 -17.83 -9.12
C PHE A 606 -49.75 -17.50 -7.68
N PRO A 607 -49.15 -18.02 -6.59
CA PRO A 607 -49.69 -17.87 -5.24
C PRO A 607 -49.64 -16.44 -4.69
N ASP A 608 -48.59 -15.68 -4.99
CA ASP A 608 -48.36 -14.32 -4.48
C ASP A 608 -49.24 -13.25 -5.15
N LEU A 609 -49.75 -12.29 -4.37
CA LEU A 609 -50.65 -11.22 -4.85
C LEU A 609 -49.92 -10.15 -5.65
N GLU A 610 -48.72 -9.75 -5.26
CA GLU A 610 -47.98 -8.68 -5.93
C GLU A 610 -47.58 -9.10 -7.35
N VAL A 611 -47.07 -10.32 -7.51
CA VAL A 611 -46.68 -10.86 -8.83
C VAL A 611 -47.90 -10.94 -9.76
N ARG A 612 -49.08 -11.34 -9.25
CA ARG A 612 -50.34 -11.33 -10.02
C ARG A 612 -50.75 -9.93 -10.44
N ASP A 613 -50.63 -8.96 -9.55
CA ASP A 613 -51.02 -7.57 -9.83
C ASP A 613 -50.10 -6.93 -10.87
N HIS A 614 -48.78 -7.16 -10.77
CA HIS A 614 -47.83 -6.73 -11.80
C HIS A 614 -48.09 -7.40 -13.16
N ALA A 615 -48.41 -8.69 -13.18
CA ALA A 615 -48.79 -9.39 -14.41
C ALA A 615 -50.10 -8.83 -15.00
N ARG A 616 -51.08 -8.48 -14.15
CA ARG A 616 -52.34 -7.84 -14.57
C ARG A 616 -52.10 -6.47 -15.18
N ILE A 617 -51.22 -5.66 -14.60
CA ILE A 617 -50.83 -4.36 -15.15
C ILE A 617 -50.17 -4.56 -16.51
N CYS A 618 -49.23 -5.50 -16.65
CA CYS A 618 -48.58 -5.81 -17.93
C CYS A 618 -49.58 -6.26 -19.01
N LEU A 619 -50.55 -7.11 -18.65
CA LEU A 619 -51.60 -7.57 -19.56
C LEU A 619 -52.54 -6.43 -19.99
N ARG A 620 -52.87 -5.51 -19.08
CA ARG A 620 -53.68 -4.31 -19.39
C ARG A 620 -52.92 -3.33 -20.26
N MET A 621 -51.62 -3.15 -20.02
CA MET A 621 -50.76 -2.35 -20.90
C MET A 621 -50.70 -2.93 -22.32
N LEU A 622 -50.57 -4.25 -22.45
CA LEU A 622 -50.53 -4.93 -23.75
C LEU A 622 -51.87 -4.85 -24.51
N SER A 623 -53.00 -4.93 -23.82
CA SER A 623 -54.34 -4.97 -24.44
C SER A 623 -54.99 -3.60 -24.66
N CYS A 624 -54.67 -2.60 -23.83
CA CYS A 624 -55.36 -1.31 -23.82
C CYS A 624 -54.52 -0.15 -24.39
N ILE A 625 -53.21 -0.31 -24.61
CA ILE A 625 -52.34 0.77 -25.08
C ILE A 625 -51.79 0.45 -26.48
N PRO A 626 -51.96 1.34 -27.47
CA PRO A 626 -51.33 1.18 -28.79
C PRO A 626 -49.81 1.13 -28.66
N GLY A 627 -49.15 0.17 -29.32
CA GLY A 627 -47.73 -0.15 -29.08
C GLY A 627 -46.75 1.03 -29.13
N LYS A 628 -46.97 2.03 -30.00
CA LYS A 628 -46.14 3.26 -30.03
C LYS A 628 -46.27 4.12 -28.76
N LYS A 629 -47.48 4.22 -28.22
CA LYS A 629 -47.78 4.99 -26.99
C LYS A 629 -47.31 4.23 -25.74
N LEU A 630 -47.39 2.90 -25.76
CA LEU A 630 -46.88 2.03 -24.70
C LEU A 630 -45.37 2.25 -24.48
N ARG A 631 -44.59 2.24 -25.56
CA ARG A 631 -43.13 2.46 -25.49
C ARG A 631 -42.75 3.85 -25.00
N HIS A 632 -43.46 4.89 -25.46
CA HIS A 632 -43.25 6.25 -24.96
C HIS A 632 -43.51 6.32 -23.45
N LEU A 633 -44.60 5.72 -22.97
CA LEU A 633 -44.97 5.71 -21.54
C LEU A 633 -43.97 4.92 -20.69
N MET A 634 -43.33 3.91 -21.27
CA MET A 634 -42.27 3.12 -20.64
C MET A 634 -40.86 3.75 -20.75
N GLY A 635 -40.68 4.81 -21.56
CA GLY A 635 -39.39 5.47 -21.81
C GLY A 635 -39.22 6.85 -21.14
N VAL A 636 -40.27 7.47 -20.59
CA VAL A 636 -40.21 8.81 -19.95
C VAL A 636 -39.33 8.85 -18.69
N GLY A 637 -38.87 7.71 -18.18
CA GLY A 637 -37.99 7.64 -17.01
C GLY A 637 -36.50 7.96 -17.23
N GLU A 638 -36.02 8.13 -18.48
CA GLU A 638 -34.58 8.18 -18.77
C GLU A 638 -34.17 9.34 -19.75
N GLN A 639 -33.96 10.57 -19.22
CA GLN A 639 -33.12 11.73 -19.70
C GLN A 639 -33.51 12.61 -20.93
N PRO A 640 -32.93 13.84 -21.19
CA PRO A 640 -32.49 14.98 -20.34
C PRO A 640 -33.02 16.41 -20.76
N SER A 641 -32.86 17.41 -19.87
CA SER A 641 -32.71 18.88 -20.05
C SER A 641 -33.85 19.79 -20.59
N GLY A 642 -34.29 20.72 -19.72
CA GLY A 642 -34.58 22.12 -20.09
C GLY A 642 -35.97 22.65 -19.73
N VAL A 643 -36.00 23.63 -18.81
CA VAL A 643 -37.08 24.61 -18.49
C VAL A 643 -38.07 24.23 -17.36
N THR A 644 -37.83 24.83 -16.18
CA THR A 644 -38.80 25.09 -15.07
C THR A 644 -39.69 26.31 -15.38
N PRO A 645 -40.79 26.66 -14.66
CA PRO A 645 -41.38 26.13 -13.39
C PRO A 645 -42.90 25.76 -13.56
N SER A 646 -43.69 25.24 -12.62
CA SER A 646 -43.96 25.63 -11.22
C SER A 646 -44.80 24.55 -10.48
N HIS A 647 -44.44 24.28 -9.21
CA HIS A 647 -45.16 23.41 -8.24
C HIS A 647 -46.48 24.06 -7.73
N PRO A 648 -47.46 23.29 -7.19
CA PRO A 648 -47.40 22.68 -5.83
C PRO A 648 -47.96 21.23 -5.78
N GLY A 649 -47.57 20.28 -4.93
CA GLY A 649 -46.57 20.16 -3.87
C GLY A 649 -46.67 18.76 -3.22
N SER A 650 -45.51 18.22 -2.83
CA SER A 650 -45.23 17.32 -1.68
C SER A 650 -45.81 15.90 -1.62
N LEU A 651 -44.94 14.90 -1.82
CA LEU A 651 -44.46 14.01 -0.75
C LEU A 651 -43.25 13.20 -1.28
N PHE A 652 -42.07 13.40 -0.68
CA PHE A 652 -40.80 12.69 -0.92
C PHE A 652 -39.98 13.13 -2.15
N ASP A 653 -39.02 14.04 -1.91
CA ASP A 653 -37.64 13.98 -2.43
C ASP A 653 -36.75 14.89 -1.54
N ILE A 654 -35.83 14.33 -0.75
CA ILE A 654 -34.36 14.17 -0.96
C ILE A 654 -33.58 15.50 -0.99
N PRO A 655 -32.48 15.66 -0.23
CA PRO A 655 -31.35 16.44 -0.70
C PRO A 655 -30.36 15.53 -1.43
N SER A 656 -30.15 15.84 -2.71
CA SER A 656 -29.10 15.31 -3.56
C SER A 656 -27.71 15.71 -3.07
N PRO A 657 -26.67 15.03 -3.56
CA PRO A 657 -25.42 15.74 -3.85
C PRO A 657 -25.00 15.51 -5.30
N GLY A 658 -24.95 16.58 -6.08
CA GLY A 658 -23.82 16.83 -6.98
C GLY A 658 -22.89 17.84 -6.27
N PRO A 659 -21.58 17.87 -6.52
CA PRO A 659 -20.96 17.74 -7.84
C PRO A 659 -19.77 16.75 -7.85
N ALA A 660 -19.13 16.63 -9.02
CA ALA A 660 -17.90 15.89 -9.28
C ALA A 660 -16.95 15.84 -8.06
N GLN A 661 -16.69 14.63 -7.55
CA GLN A 661 -15.73 14.44 -6.48
C GLN A 661 -14.31 14.36 -7.06
N ASP A 662 -13.51 15.32 -6.63
CA ASP A 662 -12.06 15.24 -6.59
C ASP A 662 -11.60 13.90 -6.01
N LEU A 663 -10.54 13.36 -6.58
CA LEU A 663 -9.90 12.09 -6.23
C LEU A 663 -9.17 12.13 -4.86
N THR A 664 -9.68 12.91 -3.90
CA THR A 664 -9.09 13.16 -2.58
C THR A 664 -10.06 12.90 -1.41
N SER A 665 -11.29 12.41 -1.65
CA SER A 665 -12.29 12.18 -0.58
C SER A 665 -12.23 10.80 0.11
N MET A 666 -11.35 9.89 -0.31
CA MET A 666 -11.23 8.57 0.34
C MET A 666 -10.48 8.65 1.68
N THR A 667 -11.22 8.98 2.76
CA THR A 667 -10.71 8.85 4.14
C THR A 667 -11.87 8.81 5.13
N ASN A 668 -12.50 7.65 5.32
CA ASN A 668 -13.20 7.30 6.58
C ASN A 668 -13.36 5.78 6.69
N LEU A 669 -12.23 5.05 6.72
CA LEU A 669 -12.22 3.60 6.99
C LEU A 669 -12.90 3.25 8.33
N VAL A 670 -12.92 4.20 9.26
CA VAL A 670 -13.49 4.08 10.61
C VAL A 670 -15.00 3.79 10.59
N SER A 671 -15.73 4.14 9.53
CA SER A 671 -17.17 3.93 9.49
C SER A 671 -17.58 2.50 9.15
N TYR A 672 -16.67 1.66 8.65
CA TYR A 672 -17.00 0.30 8.21
C TYR A 672 -15.96 -0.77 8.53
N ILE A 673 -14.77 -0.43 9.05
CA ILE A 673 -13.81 -1.42 9.57
C ILE A 673 -13.69 -1.21 11.08
N HIS A 674 -13.99 -2.25 11.84
CA HIS A 674 -14.07 -2.20 13.30
C HIS A 674 -13.07 -3.15 13.95
N LEU A 675 -12.26 -2.61 14.86
CA LEU A 675 -11.46 -3.37 15.81
C LEU A 675 -11.93 -3.01 17.21
N GLU A 676 -12.66 -3.92 17.85
CA GLU A 676 -13.31 -3.69 19.14
C GLU A 676 -12.73 -4.62 20.21
N ARG A 677 -12.57 -4.14 21.44
CA ARG A 677 -12.12 -4.98 22.57
C ARG A 677 -13.24 -5.91 23.04
N ILE A 678 -12.90 -7.16 23.36
CA ILE A 678 -13.89 -8.17 23.80
C ILE A 678 -14.43 -7.84 25.21
N VAL A 679 -13.53 -7.46 26.13
CA VAL A 679 -13.89 -7.09 27.49
C VAL A 679 -13.97 -5.57 27.57
N PRO A 680 -15.15 -4.95 27.73
CA PRO A 680 -15.24 -3.50 27.83
C PRO A 680 -14.57 -2.99 29.10
N LEU A 681 -13.99 -1.79 29.04
CA LEU A 681 -13.49 -1.10 30.23
C LEU A 681 -14.65 -0.74 31.16
N VAL A 682 -14.36 -0.77 32.45
CA VAL A 682 -15.28 -0.24 33.47
C VAL A 682 -15.35 1.27 33.28
N VAL A 683 -14.20 1.91 33.03
CA VAL A 683 -14.12 3.34 32.80
C VAL A 683 -14.27 3.67 31.31
N LYS A 684 -15.40 4.27 30.93
CA LYS A 684 -15.75 4.52 29.53
C LYS A 684 -15.16 5.83 28.95
N GLN A 685 -14.75 6.78 29.78
CA GLN A 685 -14.30 8.11 29.37
C GLN A 685 -13.16 8.65 30.26
N SER A 686 -11.94 8.13 30.08
CA SER A 686 -10.76 8.55 30.85
C SER A 686 -9.63 8.98 29.95
N TRP A 687 -9.72 10.17 29.36
CA TRP A 687 -8.61 10.75 28.60
C TRP A 687 -8.40 12.24 28.88
N ALA A 688 -9.10 12.81 29.88
CA ALA A 688 -9.14 14.24 30.10
C ALA A 688 -7.97 14.82 30.93
N LEU A 689 -6.91 14.06 31.22
CA LEU A 689 -5.78 14.55 32.03
C LEU A 689 -4.42 14.61 31.32
N THR A 690 -4.34 14.32 30.02
CA THR A 690 -3.15 14.72 29.24
C THR A 690 -3.31 16.16 28.77
N LEU A 691 -2.59 17.09 29.40
CA LEU A 691 -2.42 18.46 28.90
C LEU A 691 -1.99 18.42 27.42
N PRO A 692 -2.63 19.20 26.53
CA PRO A 692 -2.39 19.10 25.10
C PRO A 692 -1.04 19.74 24.76
N ASN A 693 -0.06 18.93 24.37
CA ASN A 693 1.11 19.41 23.63
C ASN A 693 0.99 18.99 22.16
N PHE A 694 1.13 20.01 21.31
CA PHE A 694 0.91 20.08 19.88
C PHE A 694 1.43 18.91 19.03
N SER A 695 0.55 18.49 18.12
CA SER A 695 0.76 17.91 16.77
C SER A 695 2.15 17.41 16.33
N VAL A 696 2.17 16.11 16.07
CA VAL A 696 2.99 15.27 15.17
C VAL A 696 3.79 15.98 14.05
N HIS A 697 5.11 15.76 14.03
CA HIS A 697 5.85 15.32 12.83
C HIS A 697 7.08 14.48 13.22
N ARG A 698 7.15 13.26 12.70
CA ARG A 698 8.24 12.29 12.88
C ARG A 698 9.43 12.67 11.98
N ARG A 699 10.59 13.02 12.56
CA ARG A 699 11.93 12.81 11.97
C ARG A 699 12.75 11.93 12.95
N PRO A 700 13.71 11.15 12.43
CA PRO A 700 14.41 10.11 13.21
C PRO A 700 15.43 10.70 14.18
N SER A 701 15.51 10.08 15.36
CA SER A 701 16.56 10.17 16.39
C SER A 701 17.28 11.51 16.54
N GLY A 702 16.78 12.33 17.45
CA GLY A 702 17.53 13.38 18.13
C GLY A 702 16.98 13.50 19.55
N HIS A 703 17.84 13.26 20.55
CA HIS A 703 17.52 13.38 21.96
C HIS A 703 16.86 14.74 22.25
N ILE A 704 15.67 14.72 22.88
CA ILE A 704 15.09 15.90 23.51
C ILE A 704 15.20 15.71 25.01
N LEU A 705 15.94 16.63 25.60
CA LEU A 705 16.18 16.81 27.03
C LEU A 705 14.86 16.93 27.79
N SER A 706 14.80 16.18 28.88
CA SER A 706 13.90 16.41 30.00
C SER A 706 13.91 17.89 30.39
N ILE A 707 12.70 18.42 30.61
CA ILE A 707 12.50 19.73 31.24
C ILE A 707 13.21 19.69 32.60
N GLN A 708 14.33 20.40 32.68
CA GLN A 708 14.97 20.74 33.94
C GLN A 708 14.18 21.86 34.56
N ASP A 709 13.60 21.58 35.73
CA ASP A 709 13.21 22.62 36.65
C ASP A 709 14.45 23.38 37.13
N VAL A 710 14.28 24.69 37.13
CA VAL A 710 15.15 25.79 37.56
C VAL A 710 16.30 25.40 38.48
N SER A 711 17.51 25.69 37.99
CA SER A 711 18.76 25.78 38.74
C SER A 711 18.67 26.73 39.94
N SER A 712 19.24 26.32 41.06
CA SER A 712 20.23 27.17 41.75
C SER A 712 21.62 26.76 41.25
N SER A 713 22.45 27.73 40.89
CA SER A 713 23.82 27.59 40.35
C SER A 713 24.83 28.14 41.38
N PRO A 714 26.16 28.12 41.14
CA PRO A 714 27.04 27.03 40.68
C PRO A 714 28.40 26.98 41.45
N SER A 715 29.23 25.95 41.23
CA SER A 715 30.70 26.06 41.07
C SER A 715 31.25 24.71 40.61
N GLU A 716 31.64 24.57 39.34
CA GLU A 716 33.00 24.70 38.79
C GLU A 716 33.75 23.35 38.68
N GLN A 717 34.10 23.03 37.42
CA GLN A 717 35.26 22.28 36.93
C GLN A 717 35.48 20.83 37.41
N GLU A 718 35.32 19.85 36.50
CA GLU A 718 36.46 19.32 35.72
C GLU A 718 36.03 18.29 34.65
N LYS A 719 36.92 18.14 33.66
CA LYS A 719 36.80 17.40 32.40
C LYS A 719 37.08 15.88 32.57
N PRO A 720 36.83 15.06 31.54
CA PRO A 720 36.48 13.64 31.65
C PRO A 720 37.68 12.68 31.58
N THR A 721 37.49 11.44 32.02
CA THR A 721 38.25 10.29 31.49
C THR A 721 37.44 9.00 31.55
N GLY A 722 37.67 8.12 30.58
CA GLY A 722 36.85 6.98 30.19
C GLY A 722 36.78 5.79 31.17
N PRO A 723 36.24 4.66 30.69
CA PRO A 723 35.48 3.71 31.49
C PRO A 723 36.40 2.85 32.34
N THR A 724 36.22 2.92 33.66
CA THR A 724 36.85 1.98 34.60
C THR A 724 35.78 1.03 35.11
N ILE A 725 36.04 -0.26 34.89
CA ILE A 725 35.27 -1.38 35.41
C ILE A 725 35.36 -1.32 36.94
N GLU A 726 34.32 -0.82 37.61
CA GLU A 726 34.17 -1.01 39.05
C GLU A 726 33.25 -2.20 39.33
N ARG A 727 33.88 -3.22 39.93
CA ARG A 727 33.23 -4.22 40.78
C ARG A 727 32.26 -3.49 41.71
N ILE A 728 30.99 -3.85 41.66
CA ILE A 728 30.09 -3.58 42.78
C ILE A 728 30.52 -4.55 43.89
N GLU A 729 31.36 -4.04 44.78
CA GLU A 729 31.56 -4.60 46.10
C GLU A 729 30.20 -4.62 46.83
N TYR A 730 29.95 -5.71 47.56
CA TYR A 730 28.84 -5.83 48.49
C TYR A 730 28.89 -4.64 49.47
N THR A 731 27.96 -3.70 49.33
CA THR A 731 27.71 -2.71 50.36
C THR A 731 27.19 -3.45 51.59
N GLN A 732 28.02 -3.51 52.63
CA GLN A 732 27.64 -3.96 53.96
C GLN A 732 26.36 -3.25 54.41
N GLU A 733 25.35 -4.03 54.81
CA GLU A 733 24.17 -3.53 55.52
C GLU A 733 24.63 -2.69 56.71
N THR A 734 24.26 -1.42 56.72
CA THR A 734 24.41 -0.58 57.92
C THR A 734 23.41 -1.07 58.96
N LEU A 735 23.90 -1.75 60.00
CA LEU A 735 23.11 -2.19 61.15
C LEU A 735 22.35 -1.00 61.75
N ARG A 736 21.04 -0.94 61.54
CA ARG A 736 20.13 0.00 62.23
C ARG A 736 19.33 -0.78 63.26
N VAL A 737 19.07 -0.17 64.41
CA VAL A 737 18.17 -0.73 65.43
C VAL A 737 16.76 -0.70 64.85
N MET A 738 16.28 -1.86 64.45
CA MET A 738 14.93 -2.07 63.97
C MET A 738 14.10 -2.75 65.06
N ASP A 739 12.83 -2.39 65.15
CA ASP A 739 11.84 -3.12 65.92
C ASP A 739 11.61 -4.51 65.31
N SER A 740 11.21 -5.48 66.14
CA SER A 740 10.97 -6.86 65.70
C SER A 740 9.95 -6.92 64.56
N LYS A 741 8.97 -6.02 64.59
CA LYS A 741 7.93 -5.87 63.57
C LYS A 741 8.50 -5.37 62.24
N GLY A 742 9.33 -4.32 62.24
CA GLY A 742 9.99 -3.84 61.03
C GLY A 742 10.90 -4.89 60.39
N ALA A 743 11.63 -5.67 61.19
CA ALA A 743 12.49 -6.74 60.70
C ALA A 743 11.71 -7.87 60.00
N GLU A 744 10.52 -8.21 60.54
CA GLU A 744 9.61 -9.19 59.93
C GLU A 744 9.02 -8.67 58.61
N THR A 745 8.55 -7.42 58.58
CA THR A 745 8.07 -6.74 57.37
C THR A 745 9.13 -6.73 56.27
N LEU A 746 10.38 -6.38 56.57
CA LEU A 746 11.46 -6.42 55.59
C LEU A 746 11.78 -7.82 55.07
N LYS A 747 11.72 -8.84 55.94
CA LYS A 747 11.97 -10.22 55.53
C LYS A 747 10.93 -10.69 54.51
N ILE A 748 9.67 -10.36 54.71
CA ILE A 748 8.56 -10.65 53.78
C ILE A 748 8.78 -9.92 52.46
N LEU A 749 9.07 -8.62 52.49
CA LEU A 749 9.28 -7.81 51.28
C LEU A 749 10.51 -8.25 50.47
N ARG A 750 11.65 -8.54 51.12
CA ARG A 750 12.85 -9.06 50.43
C ARG A 750 12.57 -10.40 49.74
N ARG A 751 11.83 -11.30 50.40
CA ARG A 751 11.41 -12.58 49.82
C ARG A 751 10.53 -12.37 48.59
N TYR A 752 9.64 -11.38 48.63
CA TYR A 752 8.72 -11.06 47.55
C TYR A 752 9.40 -10.39 46.33
N PHE A 753 10.16 -9.30 46.54
CA PHE A 753 10.84 -8.58 45.44
C PHE A 753 11.90 -9.44 44.73
N ALA A 754 12.52 -10.39 45.45
CA ALA A 754 13.42 -11.38 44.84
C ALA A 754 12.71 -12.31 43.83
N CYS A 755 11.37 -12.37 43.82
CA CYS A 755 10.59 -13.13 42.84
C CYS A 755 10.14 -12.29 41.64
N ILE A 756 10.32 -10.96 41.67
CA ILE A 756 9.92 -10.07 40.56
C ILE A 756 11.09 -9.96 39.58
N PRO A 757 10.91 -10.30 38.28
CA PRO A 757 11.94 -10.09 37.26
C PRO A 757 12.24 -8.61 37.00
N ASP A 758 13.48 -8.30 36.63
CA ASP A 758 13.88 -6.95 36.20
C ASP A 758 13.37 -6.60 34.80
N TYR A 759 12.05 -6.38 34.68
CA TYR A 759 11.36 -6.08 33.42
C TYR A 759 11.84 -4.79 32.73
N LEU A 760 12.60 -3.92 33.42
CA LEU A 760 13.19 -2.73 32.82
C LEU A 760 14.39 -3.06 31.92
N HIS A 761 15.19 -4.07 32.29
CA HIS A 761 16.43 -4.44 31.59
C HIS A 761 16.35 -5.76 30.81
N SER A 762 15.28 -6.55 30.98
CA SER A 762 14.99 -7.78 30.22
C SER A 762 13.73 -7.66 29.34
N SER A 763 13.30 -8.76 28.71
CA SER A 763 12.00 -8.83 28.03
C SER A 763 10.88 -8.43 29.00
N GLY A 764 10.07 -7.43 28.63
CA GLY A 764 9.01 -6.89 29.49
C GLY A 764 7.89 -7.89 29.72
N LEU A 765 7.12 -7.70 30.80
CA LEU A 765 5.92 -8.48 31.04
C LEU A 765 4.84 -8.13 30.00
N LYS A 766 4.24 -9.15 29.37
CA LYS A 766 3.25 -8.97 28.30
C LYS A 766 1.82 -9.03 28.82
N ILE A 767 1.10 -7.92 28.73
CA ILE A 767 -0.36 -7.85 28.92
C ILE A 767 -1.02 -8.11 27.57
N ARG A 768 -2.12 -8.87 27.56
CA ARG A 768 -2.86 -9.23 26.35
C ARG A 768 -4.26 -8.62 26.37
N ILE A 769 -4.55 -7.78 25.38
CA ILE A 769 -5.90 -7.24 25.17
C ILE A 769 -6.53 -7.96 23.98
N PRO A 770 -7.53 -8.82 24.20
CA PRO A 770 -8.21 -9.51 23.12
C PRO A 770 -9.23 -8.60 22.44
N CYS A 771 -9.20 -8.57 21.12
CA CYS A 771 -10.04 -7.76 20.24
C CYS A 771 -10.70 -8.61 19.15
N THR A 772 -11.87 -8.18 18.70
CA THR A 772 -12.58 -8.68 17.54
C THR A 772 -12.39 -7.73 16.37
N PHE A 773 -11.88 -8.25 15.26
CA PHE A 773 -11.72 -7.53 14.00
C PHE A 773 -12.81 -7.96 13.02
N ARG A 774 -13.57 -6.98 12.51
CA ARG A 774 -14.66 -7.18 11.53
C ARG A 774 -14.77 -5.98 10.60
N PHE A 775 -15.50 -6.13 9.51
CA PHE A 775 -15.87 -5.00 8.66
C PHE A 775 -17.25 -5.20 8.02
N ASP A 776 -17.97 -4.11 7.82
CA ASP A 776 -19.36 -4.10 7.37
C ASP A 776 -19.43 -4.12 5.83
N SER A 777 -20.18 -5.06 5.27
CA SER A 777 -20.24 -5.28 3.81
C SER A 777 -20.90 -4.15 3.01
N GLU A 778 -22.05 -3.64 3.45
CA GLU A 778 -22.80 -2.57 2.75
C GLU A 778 -22.01 -1.24 2.61
N PRO A 779 -21.52 -0.62 3.69
CA PRO A 779 -20.78 0.64 3.58
C PRO A 779 -19.42 0.45 2.88
N PHE A 780 -18.80 -0.73 3.00
CA PHE A 780 -17.62 -1.07 2.21
C PHE A 780 -17.93 -1.08 0.71
N ASN A 781 -19.02 -1.75 0.29
CA ASN A 781 -19.46 -1.75 -1.10
C ASN A 781 -19.80 -0.34 -1.59
N HIS A 782 -20.49 0.47 -0.80
CA HIS A 782 -20.81 1.86 -1.20
C HIS A 782 -19.57 2.74 -1.38
N ALA A 783 -18.50 2.53 -0.61
CA ALA A 783 -17.28 3.33 -0.73
C ALA A 783 -16.35 2.89 -1.87
N TRP A 784 -16.40 1.61 -2.27
CA TRP A 784 -15.42 1.00 -3.18
C TRP A 784 -16.01 0.46 -4.51
N ARG A 785 -17.34 0.37 -4.64
CA ARG A 785 -18.04 -0.07 -5.86
C ARG A 785 -18.45 1.16 -6.67
N SER A 786 -17.87 1.34 -7.86
CA SER A 786 -18.29 2.39 -8.79
C SER A 786 -19.75 2.22 -9.18
N ASP A 787 -20.52 3.31 -9.15
CA ASP A 787 -21.94 3.36 -9.54
C ASP A 787 -22.21 2.66 -10.87
N SER A 788 -22.71 1.43 -10.81
CA SER A 788 -23.55 0.86 -11.86
C SER A 788 -24.87 0.45 -11.21
N PRO A 789 -26.01 1.04 -11.59
CA PRO A 789 -27.28 0.75 -10.95
C PRO A 789 -27.79 -0.57 -11.50
N VAL A 790 -27.58 -1.66 -10.78
CA VAL A 790 -28.32 -2.91 -11.02
C VAL A 790 -28.89 -3.38 -9.70
N SER A 791 -30.08 -2.87 -9.38
CA SER A 791 -30.93 -3.44 -8.34
C SER A 791 -31.40 -4.82 -8.79
N GLY A 792 -30.68 -5.87 -8.37
CA GLY A 792 -31.02 -7.27 -8.57
C GLY A 792 -31.02 -8.02 -7.25
N SER A 793 -32.21 -8.29 -6.74
CA SER A 793 -32.52 -8.92 -5.44
C SER A 793 -32.12 -10.41 -5.32
N ASP A 794 -30.84 -10.74 -5.56
CA ASP A 794 -30.25 -12.06 -5.23
C ASP A 794 -28.87 -11.90 -4.51
N GLU A 795 -28.63 -10.72 -3.92
CA GLU A 795 -27.44 -10.38 -3.11
C GLU A 795 -27.44 -11.07 -1.72
N ALA A 796 -27.60 -12.39 -1.68
CA ALA A 796 -27.49 -13.14 -0.42
C ALA A 796 -26.11 -13.78 -0.20
N ASP A 797 -25.16 -13.76 -1.15
CA ASP A 797 -23.92 -14.55 -1.03
C ASP A 797 -22.59 -13.92 -1.52
N GLU A 798 -22.54 -12.65 -1.98
CA GLU A 798 -21.26 -11.98 -2.29
C GLU A 798 -20.91 -10.93 -1.24
N LEU A 799 -20.38 -11.41 -0.11
CA LEU A 799 -19.82 -10.54 0.92
C LEU A 799 -18.37 -10.17 0.51
N PRO A 800 -18.02 -8.87 0.52
CA PRO A 800 -16.68 -8.43 0.16
C PRO A 800 -15.63 -9.07 1.09
N ALA A 801 -14.41 -9.27 0.60
CA ALA A 801 -13.30 -9.85 1.34
C ALA A 801 -12.08 -8.92 1.41
N LEU A 802 -11.37 -8.99 2.54
CA LEU A 802 -10.04 -8.39 2.70
C LEU A 802 -8.98 -9.48 2.83
N TYR A 803 -7.88 -9.29 2.09
CA TYR A 803 -6.75 -10.22 2.04
C TYR A 803 -5.50 -9.57 2.61
N ALA A 804 -4.63 -10.39 3.20
CA ALA A 804 -3.31 -9.99 3.69
C ALA A 804 -3.36 -8.73 4.57
N VAL A 805 -4.34 -8.68 5.48
CA VAL A 805 -4.54 -7.55 6.38
C VAL A 805 -3.36 -7.47 7.34
N MET A 806 -2.70 -6.32 7.36
CA MET A 806 -1.65 -5.95 8.30
C MET A 806 -2.17 -4.84 9.21
N ILE A 807 -2.27 -5.13 10.51
CA ILE A 807 -2.66 -4.17 11.54
C ILE A 807 -1.39 -3.75 12.28
N THR A 808 -1.13 -2.46 12.28
CA THR A 808 0.04 -1.83 12.90
C THR A 808 -0.44 -0.93 14.03
N PHE A 809 0.29 -0.98 15.15
CA PHE A 809 -0.09 -0.29 16.38
C PHE A 809 0.97 0.76 16.73
N SER A 810 0.52 1.93 17.17
CA SER A 810 1.35 2.96 17.78
C SER A 810 0.66 3.50 19.02
N SER A 811 1.41 3.90 20.04
CA SER A 811 0.83 4.51 21.24
C SER A 811 1.66 5.69 21.69
N SER A 812 0.99 6.66 22.30
CA SER A 812 1.59 7.83 22.96
C SER A 812 2.07 7.53 24.39
N ALA A 813 1.58 6.46 25.02
CA ALA A 813 1.97 6.03 26.35
C ALA A 813 3.26 5.19 26.32
N GLN A 814 3.93 5.04 27.46
CA GLN A 814 5.22 4.36 27.59
C GLN A 814 5.09 2.82 27.53
N PHE A 815 4.57 2.31 26.42
CA PHE A 815 4.58 0.88 26.09
C PHE A 815 5.85 0.53 25.30
N GLY A 816 6.36 -0.69 25.48
CA GLY A 816 7.35 -1.28 24.59
C GLY A 816 6.83 -1.41 23.14
N LYS A 817 7.68 -1.84 22.21
CA LYS A 817 7.29 -2.00 20.80
C LYS A 817 6.16 -3.01 20.66
N ILE A 818 4.98 -2.54 20.28
CA ILE A 818 3.80 -3.39 20.04
C ILE A 818 3.96 -4.11 18.68
N PRO A 819 3.92 -5.45 18.63
CA PRO A 819 4.07 -6.20 17.39
C PRO A 819 2.85 -6.01 16.47
N SER A 820 3.06 -5.96 15.15
CA SER A 820 1.98 -5.93 14.18
C SER A 820 1.23 -7.27 14.10
N CYS A 821 -0.07 -7.21 13.86
CA CYS A 821 -0.90 -8.40 13.65
C CYS A 821 -1.17 -8.61 12.16
N HIS A 822 -1.25 -9.87 11.74
CA HIS A 822 -1.55 -10.26 10.37
C HIS A 822 -2.78 -11.16 10.34
N VAL A 823 -3.82 -10.72 9.61
CA VAL A 823 -5.01 -11.52 9.34
C VAL A 823 -4.99 -11.88 7.85
N PRO A 824 -4.77 -13.18 7.49
CA PRO A 824 -4.63 -13.58 6.10
C PRO A 824 -5.86 -13.28 5.24
N PHE A 825 -7.05 -13.43 5.83
CA PHE A 825 -8.32 -13.35 5.13
C PHE A 825 -9.47 -13.04 6.11
N ILE A 826 -10.42 -12.21 5.70
CA ILE A 826 -11.69 -11.95 6.41
C ILE A 826 -12.79 -11.59 5.40
N LEU A 827 -14.01 -12.09 5.62
CA LEU A 827 -15.22 -11.70 4.87
C LEU A 827 -15.99 -10.59 5.57
N GLY A 828 -16.69 -9.76 4.81
CA GLY A 828 -17.53 -8.68 5.33
C GLY A 828 -18.75 -9.23 6.05
N GLU A 829 -19.16 -8.59 7.14
CA GLU A 829 -20.35 -8.97 7.89
C GLU A 829 -21.60 -8.51 7.11
N PRO A 830 -22.59 -9.41 6.87
CA PRO A 830 -23.86 -9.03 6.23
C PRO A 830 -24.65 -8.07 7.15
N PRO A 831 -25.49 -7.19 6.58
CA PRO A 831 -26.35 -6.32 7.38
C PRO A 831 -27.27 -7.18 8.25
N GLY A 832 -27.07 -7.15 9.57
CA GLY A 832 -27.89 -7.90 10.51
C GLY A 832 -29.34 -7.43 10.41
N SER A 833 -30.27 -8.34 10.17
CA SER A 833 -31.71 -8.07 10.31
C SER A 833 -31.94 -7.56 11.73
N GLY A 834 -32.24 -6.27 11.87
CA GLY A 834 -32.43 -5.62 13.16
C GLY A 834 -33.71 -6.11 13.85
N MET A 835 -33.70 -7.33 14.39
CA MET A 835 -34.60 -7.88 15.39
C MET A 835 -34.04 -9.24 15.83
N ASP A 836 -32.97 -9.29 16.61
CA ASP A 836 -32.67 -10.49 17.39
C ASP A 836 -32.33 -10.10 18.83
N ILE A 837 -33.23 -10.48 19.72
CA ILE A 837 -33.08 -10.39 21.16
C ILE A 837 -31.98 -11.38 21.54
N VAL A 838 -30.81 -10.87 21.88
CA VAL A 838 -29.63 -11.67 22.28
C VAL A 838 -29.98 -12.54 23.50
N PRO A 839 -29.88 -13.89 23.42
CA PRO A 839 -29.81 -14.70 24.62
C PRO A 839 -28.42 -14.51 25.23
N ILE A 840 -28.41 -14.12 26.50
CA ILE A 840 -27.21 -14.03 27.35
C ILE A 840 -26.69 -15.46 27.55
N ASN A 841 -25.79 -15.93 26.68
CA ASN A 841 -24.82 -16.98 26.98
C ASN A 841 -23.69 -16.96 25.95
N ASN A 842 -22.69 -16.12 26.21
CA ASN A 842 -21.41 -16.12 25.50
C ASN A 842 -20.56 -17.29 26.00
N GLN A 843 -20.67 -18.44 25.35
CA GLN A 843 -19.62 -19.46 25.33
C GLN A 843 -19.75 -20.21 23.99
N ASN A 844 -18.75 -20.01 23.14
CA ASN A 844 -18.51 -20.67 21.84
C ASN A 844 -19.31 -20.14 20.64
N ARG A 845 -19.01 -18.90 20.22
CA ARG A 845 -19.11 -18.55 18.79
C ARG A 845 -17.81 -19.09 18.15
N GLU A 846 -17.88 -20.26 17.52
CA GLU A 846 -16.80 -20.78 16.67
C GLU A 846 -16.37 -19.68 15.69
N GLU A 847 -15.07 -19.61 15.37
CA GLU A 847 -14.47 -18.64 14.43
C GLU A 847 -15.31 -18.51 13.17
N SER A 848 -16.22 -17.53 13.15
CA SER A 848 -17.00 -17.23 11.96
C SER A 848 -16.08 -16.59 10.94
N SER A 849 -16.24 -16.93 9.67
CA SER A 849 -15.44 -16.36 8.57
C SER A 849 -15.52 -14.83 8.44
N TYR A 850 -16.41 -14.19 9.22
CA TYR A 850 -16.70 -12.75 9.23
C TYR A 850 -15.98 -11.98 10.35
N CYS A 851 -15.38 -12.67 11.32
CA CYS A 851 -14.73 -12.04 12.46
C CYS A 851 -13.41 -12.73 12.78
N ALA A 852 -12.32 -11.96 12.86
CA ALA A 852 -11.01 -12.46 13.28
C ALA A 852 -10.73 -12.06 14.74
N SER A 853 -10.17 -13.00 15.51
CA SER A 853 -9.67 -12.72 16.85
C SER A 853 -8.25 -12.15 16.76
N VAL A 854 -8.06 -10.95 17.30
CA VAL A 854 -6.78 -10.21 17.30
C VAL A 854 -6.37 -9.94 18.74
N VAL A 855 -5.14 -10.27 19.12
CA VAL A 855 -4.64 -10.00 20.46
C VAL A 855 -3.54 -8.94 20.39
N ILE A 856 -3.75 -7.83 21.11
CA ILE A 856 -2.75 -6.79 21.27
C ILE A 856 -1.86 -7.16 22.45
N GLU A 857 -0.57 -7.40 22.19
CA GLU A 857 0.43 -7.66 23.25
C GLU A 857 1.14 -6.36 23.65
N LEU A 858 0.93 -5.92 24.88
CA LEU A 858 1.49 -4.70 25.47
C LEU A 858 2.59 -5.02 26.47
N GLU A 859 3.68 -4.27 26.43
CA GLU A 859 4.76 -4.33 27.42
C GLU A 859 4.82 -2.99 28.18
N PRO A 860 4.05 -2.79 29.27
CA PRO A 860 4.05 -1.55 30.03
C PRO A 860 5.41 -1.30 30.69
N ARG A 861 5.98 -0.10 30.45
CA ARG A 861 7.17 0.38 31.18
C ARG A 861 6.76 1.14 32.44
N GLU A 862 5.56 1.70 32.45
CA GLU A 862 4.93 2.36 33.60
C GLU A 862 3.44 1.98 33.65
N PRO A 863 2.81 1.97 34.84
CA PRO A 863 1.39 1.63 35.00
C PRO A 863 0.48 2.83 34.64
N SER A 864 0.58 3.30 33.40
CA SER A 864 -0.16 4.45 32.87
C SER A 864 -1.16 4.03 31.78
N PRO A 865 -2.46 4.35 31.91
CA PRO A 865 -3.44 4.20 30.84
C PRO A 865 -3.04 4.95 29.56
N GLY A 866 -3.58 4.56 28.41
CA GLY A 866 -3.21 5.18 27.14
C GLY A 866 -4.11 4.81 25.95
N LEU A 867 -3.86 5.49 24.84
CA LEU A 867 -4.50 5.21 23.54
C LEU A 867 -3.54 4.48 22.63
N ILE A 868 -4.05 3.46 21.95
CA ILE A 868 -3.36 2.74 20.89
C ILE A 868 -3.98 3.16 19.57
N ASP A 869 -3.25 3.98 18.84
CA ASP A 869 -3.54 4.32 17.45
C ASP A 869 -3.30 3.09 16.57
N ILE A 870 -4.24 2.85 15.66
CA ILE A 870 -4.26 1.67 14.81
C ILE A 870 -4.22 2.12 13.36
N SER A 871 -3.28 1.58 12.59
CA SER A 871 -3.24 1.70 11.14
C SER A 871 -3.35 0.34 10.48
N ILE A 872 -4.18 0.27 9.44
CA ILE A 872 -4.45 -0.93 8.66
C ILE A 872 -3.89 -0.78 7.25
N ALA A 873 -3.35 -1.87 6.71
CA ALA A 873 -3.08 -2.03 5.28
C ALA A 873 -3.61 -3.40 4.83
N ALA A 874 -4.42 -3.45 3.77
CA ALA A 874 -5.05 -4.68 3.29
C ALA A 874 -5.20 -4.65 1.77
N ASN A 875 -5.30 -5.82 1.14
CA ASN A 875 -5.65 -5.92 -0.27
C ASN A 875 -7.15 -6.22 -0.39
N THR A 876 -7.84 -5.46 -1.22
CA THR A 876 -9.23 -5.76 -1.61
C THR A 876 -9.25 -6.88 -2.66
N GLU A 877 -10.44 -7.44 -2.94
CA GLU A 877 -10.65 -8.42 -4.02
C GLU A 877 -10.13 -7.96 -5.39
N ASN A 878 -10.15 -6.65 -5.64
CA ASN A 878 -9.66 -6.03 -6.87
C ASN A 878 -8.13 -5.79 -6.88
N CYS A 879 -7.39 -6.38 -5.94
CA CYS A 879 -5.95 -6.18 -5.73
C CYS A 879 -5.56 -4.70 -5.48
N GLN A 880 -6.51 -3.87 -5.03
CA GLN A 880 -6.20 -2.51 -4.59
C GLN A 880 -5.70 -2.56 -3.15
N VAL A 881 -4.64 -1.78 -2.87
CA VAL A 881 -4.11 -1.66 -1.51
C VAL A 881 -4.91 -0.59 -0.78
N LEU A 882 -5.68 -1.02 0.21
CA LEU A 882 -6.39 -0.17 1.16
C LEU A 882 -5.45 0.12 2.32
N SER A 883 -5.26 1.39 2.67
CA SER A 883 -4.47 1.78 3.84
C SER A 883 -5.05 2.99 4.54
N GLY A 884 -5.05 2.99 5.87
CA GLY A 884 -5.42 4.17 6.66
C GLY A 884 -5.53 3.87 8.16
N SER A 885 -6.08 4.83 8.92
CA SER A 885 -6.22 4.74 10.38
C SER A 885 -7.62 4.26 10.80
N LEU A 886 -7.68 3.44 11.85
CA LEU A 886 -8.91 2.97 12.48
C LEU A 886 -9.17 3.70 13.81
N LYS A 887 -10.32 3.43 14.45
CA LYS A 887 -10.64 3.94 15.78
C LYS A 887 -9.58 3.44 16.79
N PRO A 888 -8.95 4.32 17.59
CA PRO A 888 -7.96 3.91 18.56
C PRO A 888 -8.60 3.06 19.67
N VAL A 889 -7.81 2.12 20.21
CA VAL A 889 -8.22 1.28 21.35
C VAL A 889 -7.69 1.88 22.65
N THR A 890 -8.56 2.04 23.64
CA THR A 890 -8.22 2.53 24.97
C THR A 890 -7.69 1.39 25.85
N VAL A 891 -6.56 1.65 26.52
CA VAL A 891 -5.98 0.82 27.56
C VAL A 891 -6.31 1.47 28.90
N GLY A 892 -7.08 0.77 29.73
CA GLY A 892 -7.44 1.24 31.07
C GLY A 892 -6.40 0.88 32.12
N ILE A 893 -6.55 1.42 33.33
CA ILE A 893 -5.69 1.03 34.46
C ILE A 893 -6.01 -0.40 34.91
N GLU A 894 -7.27 -0.81 34.77
CA GLU A 894 -7.75 -2.16 35.11
C GLU A 894 -7.16 -3.26 34.21
N ASP A 895 -6.73 -2.93 32.99
CA ASP A 895 -6.04 -3.87 32.09
C ASP A 895 -4.65 -4.25 32.63
N MET A 896 -4.11 -3.47 33.58
CA MET A 896 -2.81 -3.68 34.21
C MET A 896 -2.89 -4.37 35.57
N PHE A 897 -4.10 -4.69 36.05
CA PHE A 897 -4.29 -5.34 37.34
C PHE A 897 -3.85 -6.79 37.28
N MET A 898 -2.87 -7.14 38.10
CA MET A 898 -2.29 -8.47 38.16
C MET A 898 -2.20 -8.99 39.59
N MET A 899 -2.15 -10.31 39.72
CA MET A 899 -1.88 -10.97 40.99
C MET A 899 -0.39 -10.87 41.32
N ALA A 900 -0.09 -10.57 42.58
CA ALA A 900 1.28 -10.59 43.07
C ALA A 900 1.89 -12.01 42.97
N SER A 901 3.16 -12.09 42.57
CA SER A 901 3.88 -13.36 42.45
C SER A 901 4.04 -14.06 43.80
N VAL A 902 3.84 -15.38 43.82
CA VAL A 902 4.05 -16.22 45.00
C VAL A 902 5.43 -16.86 44.92
N PRO A 903 6.26 -16.77 45.97
CA PRO A 903 7.54 -17.47 46.02
C PRO A 903 7.36 -19.00 45.82
N PRO A 904 8.23 -19.67 45.05
CA PRO A 904 8.07 -21.08 44.70
C PRO A 904 8.09 -22.02 45.91
N ASP A 905 8.64 -21.59 47.05
CA ASP A 905 8.73 -22.37 48.29
C ASP A 905 7.45 -22.34 49.15
N THR A 906 6.43 -21.58 48.75
CA THR A 906 5.17 -21.48 49.52
C THR A 906 4.24 -22.64 49.15
N PRO A 907 3.84 -23.51 50.10
CA PRO A 907 2.91 -24.60 49.83
C PRO A 907 1.52 -24.05 49.45
N LYS A 908 0.78 -24.79 48.62
CA LYS A 908 -0.52 -24.35 48.08
C LYS A 908 -1.57 -24.02 49.16
N GLU A 909 -1.45 -24.65 50.32
CA GLU A 909 -2.36 -24.48 51.46
C GLU A 909 -2.11 -23.14 52.19
N ASP A 910 -0.89 -22.60 52.14
CA ASP A 910 -0.49 -21.38 52.85
C ASP A 910 -0.55 -20.11 51.97
N VAL A 911 -0.98 -20.23 50.71
CA VAL A 911 -0.99 -19.09 49.77
C VAL A 911 -1.90 -17.95 50.25
N ALA A 912 -3.05 -18.27 50.84
CA ALA A 912 -3.98 -17.27 51.37
C ALA A 912 -3.37 -16.49 52.54
N VAL A 913 -2.70 -17.18 53.47
CA VAL A 913 -2.01 -16.58 54.61
C VAL A 913 -0.84 -15.72 54.13
N TYR A 914 -0.06 -16.21 53.17
CA TYR A 914 1.03 -15.45 52.57
C TYR A 914 0.56 -14.13 51.95
N TYR A 915 -0.56 -14.13 51.21
CA TYR A 915 -1.10 -12.89 50.63
C TYR A 915 -1.57 -11.91 51.71
N GLN A 916 -2.12 -12.39 52.82
CA GLN A 916 -2.50 -11.55 53.97
C GLN A 916 -1.28 -10.91 54.63
N ASP A 917 -0.25 -11.69 54.91
CA ASP A 917 1.02 -11.21 55.48
C ASP A 917 1.70 -10.20 54.55
N LEU A 918 1.70 -10.47 53.23
CA LEU A 918 2.24 -9.57 52.22
C LEU A 918 1.44 -8.26 52.12
N PHE A 919 0.10 -8.32 52.20
CA PHE A 919 -0.74 -7.12 52.23
C PHE A 919 -0.37 -6.25 53.44
N HIS A 920 -0.26 -6.82 54.64
CA HIS A 920 0.11 -6.07 55.84
C HIS A 920 1.50 -5.46 55.73
N ALA A 921 2.48 -6.23 55.22
CA ALA A 921 3.84 -5.76 55.01
C ALA A 921 3.91 -4.58 54.01
N LEU A 922 3.24 -4.69 52.86
CA LEU A 922 3.17 -3.61 51.85
C LEU A 922 2.35 -2.41 52.36
N TRP A 923 1.27 -2.66 53.10
CA TRP A 923 0.44 -1.60 53.69
C TRP A 923 1.27 -0.75 54.65
N GLU A 924 2.04 -1.39 55.53
CA GLU A 924 2.96 -0.71 56.45
C GLU A 924 4.16 -0.06 55.75
N ALA A 925 4.65 -0.62 54.66
CA ALA A 925 5.74 -0.01 53.90
C ALA A 925 5.30 1.24 53.11
N CYS A 926 4.03 1.32 52.69
CA CYS A 926 3.49 2.47 51.95
C CYS A 926 3.01 3.64 52.86
N ASP A 927 2.76 3.40 54.14
CA ASP A 927 3.68 3.88 55.19
C ASP A 927 4.45 5.22 55.10
N SER A 928 3.91 6.43 54.84
CA SER A 928 4.72 7.68 54.93
C SER A 928 5.52 7.87 56.24
N SER A 929 5.13 7.19 57.32
CA SER A 929 5.79 7.19 58.64
C SER A 929 6.80 6.04 58.84
N SER A 930 6.93 5.12 57.88
CA SER A 930 7.77 3.92 57.98
C SER A 930 9.21 4.19 57.52
N ASN A 931 10.20 3.66 58.24
CA ASN A 931 11.62 3.77 57.87
C ASN A 931 12.01 2.94 56.62
N THR A 932 11.07 2.18 56.05
CA THR A 932 11.26 1.25 54.93
C THR A 932 11.40 1.94 53.57
N GLY A 933 10.96 3.20 53.42
CA GLY A 933 11.09 3.95 52.15
C GLY A 933 12.52 4.32 51.72
N ARG A 934 13.52 4.05 52.57
CA ARG A 934 14.96 4.23 52.25
C ARG A 934 15.66 2.93 51.87
N GLU A 935 14.96 1.79 51.87
CA GLU A 935 15.53 0.49 51.52
C GLU A 935 15.36 0.18 50.04
N THR A 936 16.35 -0.51 49.48
CA THR A 936 16.34 -1.00 48.11
C THR A 936 16.28 -2.53 48.11
N PHE A 937 15.32 -3.08 47.39
CA PHE A 937 15.10 -4.52 47.26
C PHE A 937 15.64 -5.01 45.91
N PRO A 938 16.51 -6.03 45.86
CA PRO A 938 17.03 -6.57 44.61
C PRO A 938 15.95 -7.35 43.85
N LEU A 939 15.93 -7.20 42.51
CA LEU A 939 15.03 -7.92 41.61
C LEU A 939 15.70 -9.19 41.05
N SER A 940 14.90 -10.14 40.54
CA SER A 940 15.43 -11.37 39.93
C SER A 940 16.01 -11.13 38.52
N GLY A 941 17.19 -11.70 38.24
CA GLY A 941 17.76 -11.79 36.89
C GLY A 941 18.48 -10.56 36.32
N GLY A 942 18.67 -9.47 37.09
CA GLY A 942 19.32 -8.24 36.61
C GLY A 942 20.00 -7.41 37.72
N LYS A 943 20.70 -6.32 37.34
CA LYS A 943 21.38 -5.38 38.26
C LYS A 943 20.41 -4.37 38.93
N GLY A 944 19.11 -4.42 38.63
CA GLY A 944 18.11 -3.47 39.13
C GLY A 944 17.67 -3.71 40.58
N SER A 945 17.32 -2.61 41.27
CA SER A 945 16.69 -2.62 42.60
C SER A 945 15.40 -1.79 42.62
N ALA A 946 14.43 -2.18 43.44
CA ALA A 946 13.17 -1.46 43.69
C ALA A 946 13.22 -0.73 45.03
N ALA A 947 12.62 0.46 45.11
CA ALA A 947 12.41 1.20 46.36
C ALA A 947 10.92 1.53 46.48
N ILE A 948 10.37 1.45 47.70
CA ILE A 948 8.94 1.67 47.96
C ILE A 948 8.74 3.13 48.42
N ASN A 949 8.15 3.95 47.56
CA ASN A 949 7.80 5.33 47.89
C ASN A 949 6.29 5.47 48.06
N GLY A 950 5.82 5.16 49.26
CA GLY A 950 4.40 5.10 49.59
C GLY A 950 3.66 6.43 49.56
N THR A 951 2.42 6.39 49.08
CA THR A 951 1.43 7.48 49.08
C THR A 951 0.10 6.96 49.61
N ARG A 952 -0.67 7.83 50.26
CA ARG A 952 -1.98 7.52 50.87
C ARG A 952 -3.08 8.35 50.23
N SER A 953 -4.24 7.75 50.03
CA SER A 953 -5.46 8.43 49.57
C SER A 953 -6.71 7.80 50.23
N VAL A 954 -7.82 8.52 50.24
CA VAL A 954 -9.10 8.06 50.81
C VAL A 954 -10.25 8.51 49.89
N LYS A 955 -11.18 7.60 49.59
CA LYS A 955 -12.39 7.87 48.81
C LYS A 955 -13.62 7.35 49.56
N LEU A 956 -14.65 8.18 49.66
CA LEU A 956 -15.96 7.77 50.22
C LEU A 956 -16.90 7.40 49.06
N MET A 957 -17.54 6.24 49.16
CA MET A 957 -18.50 5.74 48.17
C MET A 957 -19.89 5.62 48.82
N GLU A 958 -20.86 6.41 48.35
CA GLU A 958 -22.23 6.41 48.88
C GLU A 958 -23.09 5.34 48.19
N VAL A 959 -22.80 4.07 48.48
CA VAL A 959 -23.45 2.93 47.83
C VAL A 959 -23.91 1.88 48.83
N THR A 960 -24.98 1.17 48.47
CA THR A 960 -25.47 0.05 49.28
C THR A 960 -24.51 -1.15 49.19
N PRO A 961 -24.38 -1.93 50.28
CA PRO A 961 -23.54 -3.13 50.32
C PRO A 961 -23.82 -4.12 49.19
N LYS A 962 -25.09 -4.23 48.78
CA LYS A 962 -25.50 -5.14 47.71
C LYS A 962 -24.88 -4.78 46.35
N VAL A 963 -24.84 -3.48 46.02
CA VAL A 963 -24.23 -2.99 44.77
C VAL A 963 -22.73 -3.16 44.82
N LEU A 964 -22.10 -2.80 45.94
CA LEU A 964 -20.66 -2.95 46.13
C LEU A 964 -20.22 -4.42 46.02
N ILE A 965 -20.90 -5.33 46.73
CA ILE A 965 -20.57 -6.76 46.71
C ILE A 965 -20.69 -7.32 45.30
N GLY A 966 -21.75 -6.97 44.56
CA GLY A 966 -21.91 -7.39 43.16
C GLY A 966 -20.81 -6.86 42.24
N ALA A 967 -20.34 -5.62 42.45
CA ALA A 967 -19.24 -5.05 41.68
C ALA A 967 -17.89 -5.71 42.02
N VAL A 968 -17.62 -5.96 43.30
CA VAL A 968 -16.41 -6.64 43.78
C VAL A 968 -16.34 -8.06 43.23
N GLU A 969 -17.42 -8.84 43.33
CA GLU A 969 -17.48 -10.21 42.82
C GLU A 969 -17.29 -10.28 41.30
N ARG A 970 -17.67 -9.23 40.57
CA ARG A 970 -17.56 -9.17 39.11
C ARG A 970 -16.18 -8.73 38.62
N TYR A 971 -15.55 -7.74 39.27
CA TYR A 971 -14.35 -7.08 38.75
C TYR A 971 -13.10 -7.24 39.61
N LEU A 972 -13.24 -7.43 40.92
CA LEU A 972 -12.12 -7.43 41.88
C LEU A 972 -11.93 -8.76 42.63
N ALA A 973 -12.77 -9.77 42.38
CA ALA A 973 -12.79 -11.02 43.13
C ALA A 973 -11.43 -11.73 43.23
N SER A 974 -10.62 -11.68 42.17
CA SER A 974 -9.29 -12.29 42.15
C SER A 974 -8.29 -11.61 43.08
N PHE A 975 -8.46 -10.31 43.37
CA PHE A 975 -7.51 -9.49 44.13
C PHE A 975 -7.84 -9.38 45.62
N VAL A 976 -8.94 -10.01 46.06
CA VAL A 976 -9.34 -10.05 47.47
C VAL A 976 -8.36 -10.93 48.24
N VAL A 977 -7.82 -10.41 49.34
CA VAL A 977 -6.84 -11.10 50.19
C VAL A 977 -7.48 -11.62 51.47
N SER A 978 -8.24 -10.77 52.14
CA SER A 978 -8.91 -11.12 53.40
C SER A 978 -10.23 -10.37 53.54
N VAL A 979 -11.17 -11.00 54.22
CA VAL A 979 -12.48 -10.43 54.55
C VAL A 979 -12.73 -10.59 56.04
N ALA A 980 -13.09 -9.49 56.71
CA ALA A 980 -13.37 -9.43 58.14
C ALA A 980 -14.80 -8.95 58.42
N GLY A 981 -15.44 -9.50 59.46
CA GLY A 981 -16.76 -9.08 59.94
C GLY A 981 -17.88 -10.07 59.59
N ASP A 982 -18.57 -10.57 60.61
CA ASP A 982 -19.48 -11.73 60.50
C ASP A 982 -20.59 -11.54 59.46
N SER A 983 -21.14 -10.31 59.35
CA SER A 983 -22.20 -10.00 58.39
C SER A 983 -21.72 -10.13 56.94
N LEU A 984 -20.52 -9.65 56.65
CA LEU A 984 -19.97 -9.61 55.29
C LEU A 984 -19.33 -10.95 54.90
N VAL A 985 -18.70 -11.64 55.87
CA VAL A 985 -18.23 -13.02 55.73
C VAL A 985 -19.39 -13.96 55.36
N THR A 986 -20.52 -13.87 56.05
CA THR A 986 -21.68 -14.73 55.80
C THR A 986 -22.24 -14.54 54.39
N ILE A 987 -22.34 -13.29 53.92
CA ILE A 987 -22.87 -12.97 52.58
C ILE A 987 -21.94 -13.48 51.49
N LEU A 988 -20.65 -13.14 51.54
CA LEU A 988 -19.69 -13.51 50.49
C LEU A 988 -19.40 -15.02 50.46
N ARG A 989 -19.36 -15.68 51.63
CA ARG A 989 -19.22 -17.13 51.71
C ARG A 989 -20.43 -17.85 51.12
N GLY A 990 -21.63 -17.28 51.29
CA GLY A 990 -22.87 -17.79 50.69
C GLY A 990 -22.90 -17.72 49.17
N ASN A 991 -22.29 -16.69 48.56
CA ASN A 991 -22.24 -16.51 47.10
C ASN A 991 -21.22 -17.43 46.41
N GLY A 992 -20.13 -17.80 47.09
CA GLY A 992 -19.18 -18.81 46.63
C GLY A 992 -18.29 -18.41 45.44
N ILE A 993 -18.22 -17.12 45.08
CA ILE A 993 -17.37 -16.60 43.99
C ILE A 993 -15.94 -16.38 44.47
N ILE A 994 -15.76 -15.72 45.63
CA ILE A 994 -14.44 -15.44 46.22
C ILE A 994 -13.95 -16.69 46.98
N LYS A 995 -12.76 -17.18 46.62
CA LYS A 995 -12.17 -18.41 47.18
C LYS A 995 -10.68 -18.19 47.44
N ASN A 996 -10.09 -19.02 48.30
CA ASN A 996 -8.66 -18.99 48.65
C ASN A 996 -8.21 -17.67 49.33
N ILE A 997 -9.06 -17.14 50.21
CA ILE A 997 -8.80 -15.93 50.99
C ILE A 997 -8.89 -16.22 52.50
N VAL A 998 -8.35 -15.34 53.33
CA VAL A 998 -8.46 -15.45 54.78
C VAL A 998 -9.77 -14.83 55.26
N TRP A 999 -10.59 -15.62 55.96
CA TRP A 999 -11.84 -15.17 56.58
C TRP A 999 -11.60 -14.89 58.06
N GLU A 1000 -11.63 -13.62 58.43
CA GLU A 1000 -11.54 -13.16 59.82
C GLU A 1000 -12.96 -13.09 60.40
N GLU A 1001 -13.42 -14.20 60.99
CA GLU A 1001 -14.63 -14.20 61.82
C GLU A 1001 -14.31 -13.52 63.16
N SER A 1002 -15.12 -12.54 63.55
CA SER A 1002 -14.91 -11.85 64.81
C SER A 1002 -15.24 -12.81 65.94
N VAL A 1003 -14.20 -13.32 66.61
CA VAL A 1003 -14.38 -14.00 67.90
C VAL A 1003 -14.96 -12.99 68.87
N SER A 1004 -16.21 -13.21 69.26
CA SER A 1004 -16.82 -12.52 70.39
C SER A 1004 -16.03 -12.89 71.65
N ASP A 1005 -15.66 -11.87 72.42
CA ASP A 1005 -14.94 -11.87 73.71
C ASP A 1005 -13.40 -11.94 73.70
N ALA A 1006 -12.77 -10.76 73.86
CA ALA A 1006 -11.82 -10.52 74.96
C ALA A 1006 -11.59 -9.01 75.20
N SER A 1007 -11.91 -8.60 76.43
CA SER A 1007 -11.65 -7.30 77.03
C SER A 1007 -10.16 -7.02 77.31
N VAL A 1008 -9.72 -5.80 76.94
CA VAL A 1008 -8.79 -4.88 77.63
C VAL A 1008 -7.38 -5.34 78.10
N GLY A 1009 -6.38 -4.55 77.67
CA GLY A 1009 -5.12 -4.25 78.39
C GLY A 1009 -4.26 -3.33 77.53
N VAL A 1010 -4.43 -2.00 77.55
CA VAL A 1010 -3.83 -1.00 78.48
C VAL A 1010 -2.32 -1.17 78.66
N ASP A 1011 -1.62 -0.07 78.39
CA ASP A 1011 -0.20 0.25 78.59
C ASP A 1011 0.82 -0.08 77.49
N ALA A 1012 0.92 0.84 76.52
CA ALA A 1012 2.15 1.60 76.31
C ALA A 1012 1.85 2.91 75.53
N LEU A 1013 1.79 4.00 76.30
CA LEU A 1013 1.67 5.43 75.98
C LEU A 1013 2.50 5.88 74.73
N VAL A 1014 1.89 6.47 73.67
CA VAL A 1014 1.60 7.94 73.42
C VAL A 1014 2.87 8.71 72.95
N PRO A 1015 2.84 9.61 71.92
CA PRO A 1015 1.93 10.78 71.89
C PRO A 1015 1.26 11.26 70.58
N TYR A 1016 -0.02 11.66 70.77
CA TYR A 1016 -0.83 12.77 70.18
C TYR A 1016 -1.02 12.86 68.64
N SER A 1017 -2.19 13.15 68.08
CA SER A 1017 -3.33 13.96 68.56
C SER A 1017 -4.69 13.46 68.03
N PRO A 1018 -5.76 13.44 68.83
CA PRO A 1018 -7.14 13.25 68.40
C PRO A 1018 -7.79 14.63 68.19
N ASP A 1019 -7.80 15.14 66.96
CA ASP A 1019 -8.72 16.22 66.59
C ASP A 1019 -9.09 16.10 65.11
N SER A 1020 -10.38 16.30 64.85
CA SER A 1020 -11.10 16.20 63.57
C SER A 1020 -11.49 14.79 63.10
N ASN A 1021 -12.37 14.14 63.87
CA ASN A 1021 -13.45 13.38 63.24
C ASN A 1021 -14.23 14.37 62.34
N LEU A 1022 -14.29 14.13 61.03
CA LEU A 1022 -15.29 14.78 60.17
C LEU A 1022 -16.67 14.19 60.53
N GLN A 1023 -17.22 14.63 61.66
CA GLN A 1023 -18.67 14.57 61.89
C GLN A 1023 -19.29 15.66 61.01
N LEU A 1024 -19.98 15.24 59.95
CA LEU A 1024 -20.93 16.10 59.25
C LEU A 1024 -22.02 16.51 60.26
N GLN A 1025 -21.97 17.75 60.74
CA GLN A 1025 -23.13 18.42 61.31
C GLN A 1025 -24.10 18.66 60.15
N LEU A 1026 -25.20 17.90 60.10
CA LEU A 1026 -26.37 18.35 59.35
C LEU A 1026 -26.92 19.59 60.06
N ILE A 1027 -27.05 20.68 59.33
CA ILE A 1027 -27.77 21.87 59.77
C ILE A 1027 -29.25 21.49 59.82
N ASP A 1028 -29.84 21.57 61.02
CA ASP A 1028 -31.28 21.55 61.24
C ASP A 1028 -31.93 22.66 60.39
N ASP A 1029 -32.88 22.28 59.55
CA ASP A 1029 -33.92 23.19 59.07
C ASP A 1029 -35.27 22.51 59.32
N ASP A 1030 -35.71 22.58 60.57
CA ASP A 1030 -37.07 22.25 60.99
C ASP A 1030 -38.02 23.37 60.53
N ASN A 1031 -39.02 23.01 59.71
CA ASN A 1031 -40.41 23.53 59.70
C ASN A 1031 -41.12 23.07 58.41
N ILE A 1032 -42.03 22.08 58.40
CA ILE A 1032 -43.39 22.12 58.97
C ILE A 1032 -43.97 20.68 58.97
N GLY A 1033 -44.71 20.34 60.03
CA GLY A 1033 -45.17 18.99 60.42
C GLY A 1033 -46.04 18.21 59.43
N ILE A 1034 -46.42 16.96 59.71
CA ILE A 1034 -47.10 16.44 60.91
C ILE A 1034 -46.94 14.91 60.93
N GLY A 1035 -46.70 14.33 62.12
CA GLY A 1035 -47.31 13.03 62.48
C GLY A 1035 -46.41 11.79 62.55
N SER A 1036 -46.22 11.35 63.79
CA SER A 1036 -46.15 9.95 64.26
C SER A 1036 -44.80 9.25 64.42
N GLU A 1037 -44.48 9.13 65.72
CA GLU A 1037 -43.96 7.93 66.41
C GLU A 1037 -42.49 7.51 66.27
N ARG A 1038 -41.86 7.58 67.45
CA ARG A 1038 -40.54 7.07 67.84
C ARG A 1038 -40.39 5.59 67.50
N TYR A 1039 -39.29 5.23 66.85
CA TYR A 1039 -38.57 3.97 67.10
C TYR A 1039 -37.11 4.30 67.42
N GLY A 1040 -36.57 3.61 68.42
CA GLY A 1040 -35.25 3.87 69.00
C GLY A 1040 -34.09 3.72 68.01
N HIS A 1041 -33.06 4.53 68.21
CA HIS A 1041 -31.79 4.45 67.50
C HIS A 1041 -31.04 3.15 67.91
N GLU A 1042 -31.33 2.04 67.25
CA GLU A 1042 -30.47 0.85 67.25
C GLU A 1042 -29.47 0.90 66.08
N SER A 1043 -28.18 0.87 66.42
CA SER A 1043 -27.03 0.35 65.64
C SER A 1043 -26.69 0.97 64.27
N LYS A 1044 -25.60 1.75 64.20
CA LYS A 1044 -24.73 1.75 63.00
C LYS A 1044 -23.95 0.43 63.03
N ARG A 1045 -24.45 -0.62 62.37
CA ARG A 1045 -23.71 -1.87 62.19
C ARG A 1045 -22.73 -1.68 61.03
N ASP A 1046 -21.43 -1.61 61.33
CA ASP A 1046 -20.41 -1.84 60.31
C ASP A 1046 -20.53 -3.30 59.86
N MET A 1047 -20.64 -3.54 58.55
CA MET A 1047 -20.83 -4.91 58.04
C MET A 1047 -19.52 -5.70 58.01
N GLY A 1048 -18.40 -5.00 57.83
CA GLY A 1048 -17.07 -5.62 57.77
C GLY A 1048 -16.06 -4.83 56.93
N VAL A 1049 -14.88 -5.42 56.74
CA VAL A 1049 -13.77 -4.86 55.95
C VAL A 1049 -13.31 -5.85 54.88
N MET A 1050 -13.06 -5.37 53.68
CA MET A 1050 -12.43 -6.14 52.60
C MET A 1050 -11.05 -5.56 52.26
N ARG A 1051 -10.03 -6.42 52.13
CA ARG A 1051 -8.65 -6.02 51.77
C ARG A 1051 -8.29 -6.55 50.39
N PHE A 1052 -7.75 -5.67 49.54
CA PHE A 1052 -7.39 -5.98 48.15
C PHE A 1052 -5.92 -5.66 47.90
N MET A 1053 -5.24 -6.54 47.18
CA MET A 1053 -3.86 -6.35 46.75
C MET A 1053 -3.73 -6.54 45.25
N ILE A 1054 -3.31 -5.48 44.56
CA ILE A 1054 -3.14 -5.47 43.11
C ILE A 1054 -1.67 -5.18 42.80
N PHE A 1055 -1.05 -6.06 42.02
CA PHE A 1055 0.27 -5.81 41.43
C PHE A 1055 0.11 -5.01 40.13
N LEU A 1056 0.88 -3.94 40.01
CA LEU A 1056 0.93 -3.06 38.84
C LEU A 1056 2.32 -3.19 38.17
N PRO A 1057 2.40 -3.73 36.94
CA PRO A 1057 3.67 -3.85 36.26
C PRO A 1057 4.29 -2.47 35.98
N PRO A 1058 5.63 -2.34 36.00
CA PRO A 1058 6.60 -3.43 36.10
C PRO A 1058 6.94 -3.91 37.52
N ARG A 1059 6.60 -3.16 38.60
CA ARG A 1059 7.03 -3.48 39.98
C ARG A 1059 6.24 -2.80 41.12
N TYR A 1060 5.14 -2.14 40.80
CA TYR A 1060 4.38 -1.28 41.71
C TYR A 1060 3.16 -2.01 42.28
N HIS A 1061 2.51 -1.40 43.27
CA HIS A 1061 1.42 -2.00 44.04
C HIS A 1061 0.32 -1.00 44.31
N LEU A 1062 -0.92 -1.49 44.28
CA LEU A 1062 -2.12 -0.75 44.63
C LEU A 1062 -2.91 -1.56 45.66
N LEU A 1063 -3.15 -0.96 46.83
CA LEU A 1063 -3.78 -1.61 47.98
C LEU A 1063 -5.06 -0.88 48.34
N PHE A 1064 -6.17 -1.63 48.46
CA PHE A 1064 -7.44 -1.10 48.95
C PHE A 1064 -7.84 -1.74 50.28
N LEU A 1065 -8.32 -0.91 51.20
CA LEU A 1065 -9.03 -1.33 52.40
C LEU A 1065 -10.41 -0.68 52.37
N MET A 1066 -11.43 -1.49 52.11
CA MET A 1066 -12.82 -1.04 52.00
C MET A 1066 -13.58 -1.36 53.28
N GLU A 1067 -14.01 -0.33 54.01
CA GLU A 1067 -14.84 -0.44 55.21
C GLU A 1067 -16.30 -0.30 54.81
N VAL A 1068 -17.04 -1.41 54.86
CA VAL A 1068 -18.40 -1.51 54.30
C VAL A 1068 -19.42 -1.26 55.41
N GLY A 1069 -20.12 -0.14 55.34
CA GLY A 1069 -21.26 0.19 56.19
C GLY A 1069 -22.60 -0.05 55.50
N CYS A 1070 -23.71 0.07 56.24
CA CYS A 1070 -25.06 -0.16 55.68
C CYS A 1070 -25.47 0.82 54.56
N ALA A 1071 -24.87 2.02 54.50
CA ALA A 1071 -25.27 3.08 53.57
C ALA A 1071 -24.10 3.68 52.76
N SER A 1072 -22.86 3.52 53.21
CA SER A 1072 -21.67 4.04 52.54
C SER A 1072 -20.47 3.14 52.82
N THR A 1073 -19.45 3.23 51.96
CA THR A 1073 -18.20 2.48 52.06
C THR A 1073 -17.02 3.43 52.01
N LEU A 1074 -16.12 3.33 52.99
CA LEU A 1074 -14.88 4.12 53.01
C LEU A 1074 -13.74 3.29 52.41
N VAL A 1075 -13.14 3.77 51.32
CA VAL A 1075 -12.00 3.13 50.66
C VAL A 1075 -10.72 3.88 51.03
N ARG A 1076 -9.85 3.20 51.78
CA ARG A 1076 -8.49 3.66 52.06
C ARG A 1076 -7.54 3.06 51.03
N ILE A 1077 -6.77 3.89 50.36
CA ILE A 1077 -5.90 3.52 49.25
C ILE A 1077 -4.44 3.78 49.63
N ARG A 1078 -3.56 2.80 49.39
CA ARG A 1078 -2.10 2.97 49.49
C ARG A 1078 -1.43 2.46 48.22
N THR A 1079 -0.44 3.19 47.74
CA THR A 1079 0.35 2.80 46.56
C THR A 1079 1.77 3.32 46.65
N ASP A 1080 2.72 2.63 46.02
CA ASP A 1080 4.10 3.05 45.84
C ASP A 1080 4.34 3.80 44.50
N HIS A 1081 3.26 4.08 43.75
CA HIS A 1081 3.29 4.84 42.51
C HIS A 1081 2.16 5.88 42.47
N TRP A 1082 2.39 7.05 43.07
CA TRP A 1082 1.37 8.11 43.18
C TRP A 1082 0.69 8.53 41.86
N PRO A 1083 1.32 8.51 40.66
CA PRO A 1083 0.65 8.90 39.42
C PRO A 1083 -0.57 8.04 39.07
N CYS A 1084 -0.66 6.80 39.57
CA CYS A 1084 -1.82 5.95 39.28
C CYS A 1084 -3.09 6.40 40.00
N LEU A 1085 -2.99 7.19 41.07
CA LEU A 1085 -4.14 7.59 41.90
C LEU A 1085 -5.19 8.39 41.11
N ALA A 1086 -4.77 9.17 40.11
CA ALA A 1086 -5.69 9.91 39.25
C ALA A 1086 -6.63 8.99 38.47
N TYR A 1087 -6.14 7.84 38.02
CA TYR A 1087 -6.93 6.86 37.27
C TYR A 1087 -7.76 5.94 38.17
N VAL A 1088 -7.28 5.70 39.40
CA VAL A 1088 -7.97 4.87 40.40
C VAL A 1088 -9.25 5.54 40.90
N ASP A 1089 -9.25 6.87 41.01
CA ASP A 1089 -10.45 7.61 41.43
C ASP A 1089 -11.60 7.45 40.43
N GLU A 1090 -11.31 7.65 39.14
CA GLU A 1090 -12.27 7.42 38.05
C GLU A 1090 -12.72 5.95 37.97
N TYR A 1091 -11.81 5.01 38.22
CA TYR A 1091 -12.14 3.58 38.28
C TYR A 1091 -13.12 3.24 39.40
N LEU A 1092 -12.89 3.76 40.62
CA LEU A 1092 -13.77 3.48 41.76
C LEU A 1092 -15.16 4.11 41.57
N GLU A 1093 -15.26 5.28 40.96
CA GLU A 1093 -16.55 5.87 40.60
C GLU A 1093 -17.29 5.05 39.54
N ALA A 1094 -16.58 4.59 38.50
CA ALA A 1094 -17.16 3.76 37.44
C ALA A 1094 -17.51 2.34 37.91
N LEU A 1095 -16.84 1.83 38.96
CA LEU A 1095 -17.10 0.50 39.52
C LEU A 1095 -18.52 0.38 40.10
N ILE A 1096 -19.11 1.50 40.52
CA ILE A 1096 -20.43 1.55 41.16
C ILE A 1096 -21.54 2.18 40.31
N SER A 1097 -21.19 2.73 39.15
CA SER A 1097 -22.14 3.26 38.15
C SER A 1097 -22.67 2.14 37.25
#